data_AF-A0A061JCE0-F1
#
_entry.id   AF-A0A061JCE0-F1
#
_cell.length_a   1.000
_cell.length_b   1.000
_cell.length_c   1.000
_cell.angle_alpha   90.00
_cell.angle_beta   90.00
_cell.angle_gamma   90.00
#
_symmetry.space_group_name_H-M   'P 1'
#
loop_
_entity.id
_entity.type
_entity.pdbx_description
1 polymer ?
#
loop_
_entity_poly.entity_id
_entity_poly.type
_entity_poly.pdbx_seq_one_letter_code
_entity_poly.pdbx_strand_id
1 'polypeptide(L)'
;MSSEDKTRGCLTKAQTLRASGNYKDAVTALQSLSEHGVPWGPMYIAALDLLAELCFSQEQGITVDRFLPAFRWNRYKLRGSQHLEEGTKRMVEITMKHLRALGERSQANAKAAGENPTEEDLIFAALSGVSPEQRAKERYLVPPENATQLVGNELLGFNTIGHSMKLLPIYLDTAMELITYCQQRNLKRAIGRIADAYVRFFKRFLLSPIPSTVEGDNPHLIAMYKELEADRENFYKSVVMTERTVQVFCHLLQTLASMNNWHAAWSTLQCFTRVMQEITQHPESFRECQILANLAMASVFWRCSHYAFHAHCLGLAAFLIDDKENVMETASRAVLATLCTPNVNRERKSFGRGSDSLLEKNARIAQLFGLQSAPAELALWQRLQRMEVLQRAHPEVQALDKLLRNELADEEVAKQAIKQLSVIVQKIPGLAMYEKPLRRLILQRYLECMAAQTTRVEASSLQVGETQASVEVYIHEIEPYILNESGLSVEIDHKAGSISFTHTAKTRVLEAFNALAERVDRHPAAPRWKLDIRPEHLQRAHDRSNIFHLLQHICEETAEARRQRAKEKEEKDRENARLERIENEEKKKEAVRLAQEARGLAEYQEHINQNRRKLALRRLQEKYKGFVAPPTLIQKNSTDFVQELMTRLTEHLKGTTQQKTADVTKMNHFERACRELEIPKRKALGLAEAEQHKAERAAARENFIIHHRKEFEKRQLDNQILKKFLKEAVIFAEQTQMKGKVSKRDEQQMLLQQEKERLQGL
;
A
#
# COMPACT_ATOMS: atom_id res chain seq x y z
N MET A 1 29.13 -74.58 30.78
CA MET A 1 28.62 -73.59 31.75
C MET A 1 27.17 -73.33 31.42
N SER A 2 26.27 -73.40 32.41
CA SER A 2 24.87 -73.04 32.20
C SER A 2 24.77 -71.57 31.76
N SER A 3 23.69 -71.18 31.08
CA SER A 3 23.52 -69.80 30.61
C SER A 3 23.38 -68.80 31.77
N GLU A 4 22.95 -69.25 32.95
CA GLU A 4 22.93 -68.44 34.18
C GLU A 4 24.33 -68.23 34.77
N ASP A 5 25.20 -69.26 34.76
CA ASP A 5 26.58 -69.14 35.25
C ASP A 5 27.37 -68.08 34.48
N LYS A 6 27.09 -67.92 33.18
CA LYS A 6 27.72 -66.89 32.34
C LYS A 6 27.30 -65.48 32.76
N THR A 7 26.03 -65.27 33.08
CA THR A 7 25.50 -63.98 33.56
C THR A 7 26.09 -63.62 34.91
N ARG A 8 26.16 -64.61 35.81
CA ARG A 8 26.79 -64.46 37.13
C ARG A 8 28.29 -64.18 36.99
N GLY A 9 28.97 -64.83 36.06
CA GLY A 9 30.37 -64.59 35.72
C GLY A 9 30.62 -63.16 35.21
N CYS A 10 29.80 -62.68 34.26
CA CYS A 10 29.88 -61.30 33.77
C CYS A 10 29.61 -60.28 34.88
N LEU A 11 28.57 -60.49 35.69
CA LEU A 11 28.22 -59.60 36.79
C LEU A 11 29.32 -59.53 37.85
N THR A 12 29.83 -60.67 38.29
CA THR A 12 30.91 -60.72 39.29
C THR A 12 32.20 -60.10 38.76
N LYS A 13 32.56 -60.37 37.49
CA LYS A 13 33.70 -59.72 36.82
C LYS A 13 33.53 -58.21 36.73
N ALA A 14 32.33 -57.71 36.43
CA ALA A 14 32.08 -56.27 36.37
C ALA A 14 32.15 -55.62 37.77
N GLN A 15 31.67 -56.29 38.80
CA GLN A 15 31.76 -55.83 40.18
C GLN A 15 33.21 -55.76 40.68
N THR A 16 34.05 -56.75 40.36
CA THR A 16 35.48 -56.71 40.71
C THR A 16 36.23 -55.63 39.94
N LEU A 17 35.94 -55.45 38.65
CA LEU A 17 36.52 -54.38 37.84
C LEU A 17 36.11 -52.99 38.34
N ARG A 18 34.85 -52.81 38.74
CA ARG A 18 34.36 -51.59 39.42
C ARG A 18 35.12 -51.34 40.71
N ALA A 19 35.30 -52.35 41.57
CA ALA A 19 36.05 -52.22 42.81
C ALA A 19 37.53 -51.84 42.59
N SER A 20 38.11 -52.27 41.46
CA SER A 20 39.46 -51.89 41.04
C SER A 20 39.58 -50.52 40.36
N GLY A 21 38.48 -49.78 40.17
CA GLY A 21 38.45 -48.48 39.50
C GLY A 21 38.51 -48.53 37.97
N ASN A 22 38.42 -49.72 37.36
CA ASN A 22 38.47 -49.94 35.91
C ASN A 22 37.05 -49.97 35.30
N TYR A 23 36.39 -48.80 35.30
CA TYR A 23 34.98 -48.71 34.94
C TYR A 23 34.68 -49.00 33.45
N LYS A 24 35.60 -48.65 32.53
CA LYS A 24 35.43 -48.90 31.09
C LYS A 24 35.35 -50.39 30.79
N ASP A 25 36.24 -51.18 31.39
CA ASP A 25 36.28 -52.62 31.22
C ASP A 25 35.11 -53.31 31.92
N ALA A 26 34.65 -52.77 33.05
CA ALA A 26 33.43 -53.23 33.70
C ALA A 26 32.20 -53.07 32.80
N VAL A 27 32.07 -51.92 32.11
CA VAL A 27 31.01 -51.69 31.12
C VAL A 27 31.12 -52.69 29.96
N THR A 28 32.32 -52.87 29.39
CA THR A 28 32.52 -53.82 28.28
C THR A 28 32.20 -55.27 28.69
N ALA A 29 32.55 -55.67 29.92
CA ALA A 29 32.21 -56.98 30.47
C ALA A 29 30.69 -57.21 30.63
N LEU A 30 29.91 -56.15 30.85
CA LEU A 30 28.45 -56.21 30.91
C LEU A 30 27.82 -56.11 29.52
N GLN A 31 28.41 -55.38 28.58
CA GLN A 31 27.93 -55.30 27.19
C GLN A 31 28.08 -56.64 26.44
N SER A 32 29.01 -57.50 26.85
CA SER A 32 29.13 -58.86 26.29
C SER A 32 27.89 -59.74 26.55
N LEU A 33 26.99 -59.32 27.45
CA LEU A 33 25.67 -59.95 27.63
C LEU A 33 24.80 -59.91 26.37
N SER A 34 25.10 -59.02 25.42
CA SER A 34 24.42 -58.95 24.12
C SER A 34 24.73 -60.14 23.20
N GLU A 35 25.93 -60.72 23.33
CA GLU A 35 26.43 -61.82 22.49
C GLU A 35 26.08 -63.20 23.08
N HIS A 36 25.83 -63.25 24.38
CA HIS A 36 25.53 -64.49 25.09
C HIS A 36 24.02 -64.72 25.17
N GLY A 37 23.54 -65.88 24.71
CA GLY A 37 22.15 -66.35 24.82
C GLY A 37 21.70 -66.63 26.26
N VAL A 38 21.79 -65.62 27.12
CA VAL A 38 21.48 -65.63 28.55
C VAL A 38 19.96 -65.59 28.74
N PRO A 39 19.35 -66.31 29.71
CA PRO A 39 17.91 -66.22 29.97
C PRO A 39 17.54 -64.87 30.61
N TRP A 40 16.28 -64.46 30.45
CA TRP A 40 15.73 -63.34 31.23
C TRP A 40 15.50 -63.79 32.68
N GLY A 41 16.02 -63.05 33.66
CA GLY A 41 15.89 -63.40 35.07
C GLY A 41 16.55 -62.38 36.01
N PRO A 42 16.49 -62.59 37.34
CA PRO A 42 16.95 -61.61 38.34
C PRO A 42 18.41 -61.20 38.17
N MET A 43 19.29 -62.15 37.83
CA MET A 43 20.72 -61.88 37.62
C MET A 43 20.98 -61.02 36.38
N TYR A 44 20.19 -61.20 35.32
CA TYR A 44 20.28 -60.38 34.12
C TYR A 44 19.79 -58.95 34.40
N ILE A 45 18.71 -58.81 35.19
CA ILE A 45 18.20 -57.51 35.64
C ILE A 45 19.24 -56.79 36.51
N ALA A 46 19.91 -57.50 37.43
CA ALA A 46 20.97 -56.93 38.26
C ALA A 46 22.18 -56.46 37.43
N ALA A 47 22.52 -57.21 36.38
CA ALA A 47 23.59 -56.83 35.45
C ALA A 47 23.23 -55.59 34.61
N LEU A 48 21.96 -55.47 34.19
CA LEU A 48 21.45 -54.26 33.53
C LEU A 48 21.40 -53.05 34.47
N ASP A 49 21.00 -53.24 35.74
CA ASP A 49 20.99 -52.17 36.75
C ASP A 49 22.41 -51.67 37.03
N LEU A 50 23.39 -52.58 37.15
CA LEU A 50 24.80 -52.20 37.30
C LEU A 50 25.35 -51.50 36.05
N LEU A 51 25.01 -51.98 34.85
CA LEU A 51 25.43 -51.34 33.60
C LEU A 51 24.87 -49.92 33.51
N ALA A 52 23.60 -49.72 33.87
CA ALA A 52 22.99 -48.40 33.93
C ALA A 52 23.67 -47.51 34.98
N GLU A 53 23.91 -48.02 36.20
CA GLU A 53 24.59 -47.27 37.26
C GLU A 53 25.96 -46.73 36.78
N LEU A 54 26.75 -47.59 36.12
CA LEU A 54 28.07 -47.23 35.60
C LEU A 54 28.02 -46.20 34.46
N CYS A 55 27.05 -46.30 33.57
CA CYS A 55 26.92 -45.38 32.43
C CYS A 55 26.33 -44.02 32.84
N PHE A 56 25.48 -43.98 33.87
CA PHE A 56 24.85 -42.76 34.38
C PHE A 56 25.68 -42.04 35.44
N SER A 57 26.67 -42.69 36.08
CA SER A 57 27.58 -42.02 37.03
C SER A 57 28.51 -40.99 36.36
N GLN A 58 28.74 -41.13 35.05
CA GLN A 58 29.65 -40.32 34.24
C GLN A 58 31.11 -40.27 34.74
N GLU A 59 31.52 -41.28 35.52
CA GLU A 59 32.87 -41.39 36.05
C GLU A 59 33.87 -41.76 34.94
N GLN A 60 35.08 -41.16 34.97
CA GLN A 60 36.18 -41.42 34.03
C GLN A 60 35.83 -41.29 32.53
N GLY A 61 34.88 -40.41 32.20
CA GLY A 61 34.50 -40.12 30.81
C GLY A 61 33.63 -41.20 30.16
N ILE A 62 32.99 -42.07 30.95
CA ILE A 62 31.94 -42.98 30.48
C ILE A 62 30.66 -42.18 30.29
N THR A 63 30.04 -42.30 29.13
CA THR A 63 28.83 -41.58 28.78
C THR A 63 27.62 -42.51 28.69
N VAL A 64 26.41 -41.93 28.81
CA VAL A 64 25.14 -42.66 28.80
C VAL A 64 24.88 -43.37 27.47
N ASP A 65 25.50 -42.93 26.38
CA ASP A 65 25.45 -43.56 25.06
C ASP A 65 25.85 -45.05 25.09
N ARG A 66 26.78 -45.45 25.95
CA ARG A 66 27.21 -46.85 26.10
C ARG A 66 26.13 -47.76 26.66
N PHE A 67 25.11 -47.21 27.33
CA PHE A 67 23.95 -47.96 27.77
C PHE A 67 22.90 -48.13 26.69
N LEU A 68 22.79 -47.20 25.73
CA LEU A 68 21.70 -47.18 24.74
C LEU A 68 21.58 -48.46 23.88
N PRO A 69 22.67 -49.12 23.44
CA PRO A 69 22.57 -50.41 22.76
C PRO A 69 21.81 -51.48 23.54
N ALA A 70 21.76 -51.36 24.88
CA ALA A 70 21.06 -52.29 25.74
C ALA A 70 19.55 -52.34 25.50
N PHE A 71 18.94 -51.26 25.05
CA PHE A 71 17.54 -51.29 24.68
C PHE A 71 17.29 -52.18 23.47
N ARG A 72 18.14 -52.09 22.44
CA ARG A 72 17.97 -52.79 21.17
C ARG A 72 18.17 -54.30 21.32
N TRP A 73 19.26 -54.74 21.94
CA TRP A 73 19.49 -56.17 22.12
C TRP A 73 18.50 -56.79 23.10
N ASN A 74 18.04 -56.04 24.11
CA ASN A 74 17.02 -56.54 25.04
C ASN A 74 15.67 -56.72 24.32
N ARG A 75 15.28 -55.74 23.49
CA ARG A 75 14.08 -55.83 22.66
C ARG A 75 14.12 -57.02 21.70
N TYR A 76 15.26 -57.23 21.04
CA TYR A 76 15.47 -58.38 20.14
C TYR A 76 15.33 -59.71 20.89
N LYS A 77 15.98 -59.83 22.05
CA LYS A 77 15.97 -61.02 22.91
C LYS A 77 14.57 -61.36 23.44
N LEU A 78 13.78 -60.35 23.80
CA LEU A 78 12.43 -60.53 24.35
C LEU A 78 11.35 -60.64 23.26
N ARG A 79 11.67 -60.49 21.97
CA ARG A 79 10.69 -60.57 20.89
C ARG A 79 10.03 -61.95 20.87
N GLY A 80 8.70 -62.00 20.99
CA GLY A 80 7.94 -63.25 21.05
C GLY A 80 7.98 -63.99 22.39
N SER A 81 8.70 -63.45 23.40
CA SER A 81 8.72 -64.00 24.76
C SER A 81 7.53 -63.50 25.59
N GLN A 82 7.12 -64.30 26.58
CA GLN A 82 6.14 -63.89 27.60
C GLN A 82 6.64 -62.72 28.47
N HIS A 83 7.97 -62.54 28.58
CA HIS A 83 8.58 -61.48 29.38
C HIS A 83 8.74 -60.14 28.65
N LEU A 84 8.18 -59.98 27.45
CA LEU A 84 8.39 -58.77 26.65
C LEU A 84 7.89 -57.50 27.33
N GLU A 85 6.67 -57.53 27.88
CA GLU A 85 6.05 -56.38 28.55
C GLU A 85 6.82 -56.04 29.84
N GLU A 86 7.00 -57.03 30.72
CA GLU A 86 7.69 -56.86 31.99
C GLU A 86 9.15 -56.45 31.80
N GLY A 87 9.86 -57.05 30.84
CA GLY A 87 11.25 -56.73 30.59
C GLY A 87 11.47 -55.36 29.98
N THR A 88 10.55 -54.90 29.13
CA THR A 88 10.56 -53.53 28.59
C THR A 88 10.27 -52.52 29.70
N LYS A 89 9.25 -52.77 30.51
CA LYS A 89 8.91 -51.92 31.67
C LYS A 89 10.10 -51.82 32.63
N ARG A 90 10.73 -52.95 32.96
CA ARG A 90 11.87 -52.97 33.87
C ARG A 90 13.08 -52.19 33.34
N MET A 91 13.33 -52.23 32.04
CA MET A 91 14.37 -51.41 31.40
C MET A 91 14.09 -49.92 31.54
N VAL A 92 12.84 -49.49 31.32
CA VAL A 92 12.44 -48.10 31.52
C VAL A 92 12.63 -47.70 32.98
N GLU A 93 12.16 -48.51 33.92
CA GLU A 93 12.30 -48.25 35.36
C GLU A 93 13.77 -48.09 35.80
N ILE A 94 14.65 -48.99 35.36
CA ILE A 94 16.10 -48.89 35.63
C ILE A 94 16.66 -47.59 35.08
N THR A 95 16.30 -47.24 33.84
CA THR A 95 16.77 -46.02 33.17
C THR A 95 16.32 -44.77 33.92
N MET A 96 15.04 -44.69 34.27
CA MET A 96 14.47 -43.54 34.96
C MET A 96 14.98 -43.42 36.41
N LYS A 97 15.20 -44.55 37.11
CA LYS A 97 15.85 -44.59 38.42
C LYS A 97 17.24 -43.93 38.37
N HIS A 98 18.10 -44.35 37.46
CA HIS A 98 19.47 -43.81 37.36
C HIS A 98 19.52 -42.40 36.78
N LEU A 99 18.60 -42.04 35.87
CA LEU A 99 18.48 -40.66 35.38
C LEU A 99 18.10 -39.68 36.50
N ARG A 100 17.14 -40.05 37.37
CA ARG A 100 16.78 -39.25 38.55
C ARG A 100 17.95 -39.09 39.52
N ALA A 101 18.65 -40.19 39.83
CA ALA A 101 19.80 -40.17 40.71
C ALA A 101 20.93 -39.27 40.17
N LEU A 102 21.18 -39.30 38.86
CA LEU A 102 22.12 -38.40 38.19
C LEU A 102 21.67 -36.94 38.32
N GLY A 103 20.39 -36.65 38.08
CA GLY A 103 19.82 -35.30 38.22
C GLY A 103 19.93 -34.74 39.64
N GLU A 104 19.64 -35.56 40.66
CA GLU A 104 19.73 -35.19 42.07
C GLU A 104 21.15 -34.90 42.52
N ARG A 105 22.09 -35.80 42.18
CA ARG A 105 23.51 -35.62 42.46
C ARG A 105 24.05 -34.36 41.79
N SER A 106 23.69 -34.14 40.54
CA SER A 106 24.11 -32.97 39.77
C SER A 106 23.59 -31.65 40.36
N GLN A 107 22.35 -31.63 40.84
CA GLN A 107 21.80 -30.46 41.52
C GLN A 107 22.46 -30.19 42.88
N ALA A 108 22.73 -31.23 43.67
CA ALA A 108 23.47 -31.09 44.91
C ALA A 108 24.87 -30.50 44.67
N ASN A 109 25.58 -31.01 43.66
CA ASN A 109 26.91 -30.52 43.27
C ASN A 109 26.85 -29.07 42.75
N ALA A 110 25.85 -28.72 41.93
CA ALA A 110 25.67 -27.36 41.43
C ALA A 110 25.42 -26.35 42.56
N LYS A 111 24.61 -26.72 43.56
CA LYS A 111 24.36 -25.87 44.74
C LYS A 111 25.62 -25.71 45.58
N ALA A 112 26.29 -26.81 45.91
CA ALA A 112 27.52 -26.79 46.71
C ALA A 112 28.63 -25.94 46.05
N ALA A 113 28.80 -26.05 44.74
CA ALA A 113 29.79 -25.27 43.99
C ALA A 113 29.38 -23.80 43.81
N GLY A 114 28.07 -23.49 43.82
CA GLY A 114 27.58 -22.11 43.81
C GLY A 114 27.75 -21.41 45.15
N GLU A 115 27.50 -22.12 46.26
CA GLU A 115 27.65 -21.60 47.63
C GLU A 115 29.12 -21.42 48.03
N ASN A 116 29.98 -22.35 47.62
CA ASN A 116 31.42 -22.31 47.90
C ASN A 116 32.22 -22.34 46.57
N PRO A 117 32.27 -21.23 45.82
CA PRO A 117 33.01 -21.16 44.56
C PRO A 117 34.52 -21.28 44.81
N THR A 118 35.21 -22.00 43.94
CA THR A 118 36.67 -22.12 44.01
C THR A 118 37.35 -20.81 43.58
N GLU A 119 38.61 -20.59 43.97
CA GLU A 119 39.38 -19.42 43.53
C GLU A 119 39.46 -19.32 41.99
N GLU A 120 39.59 -20.47 41.31
CA GLU A 120 39.54 -20.54 39.84
C GLU A 120 38.20 -20.04 39.29
N ASP A 121 37.07 -20.48 39.87
CA ASP A 121 35.74 -20.07 39.44
C ASP A 121 35.53 -18.56 39.61
N LEU A 122 36.07 -17.96 40.67
CA LEU A 122 36.02 -16.52 40.92
C LEU A 122 36.85 -15.74 39.89
N ILE A 123 38.07 -16.19 39.60
CA ILE A 123 38.94 -15.58 38.58
C ILE A 123 38.26 -15.62 37.22
N PHE A 124 37.75 -16.79 36.83
CA PHE A 124 37.11 -16.92 35.54
C PHE A 124 35.77 -16.17 35.47
N ALA A 125 35.01 -16.07 36.57
CA ALA A 125 33.81 -15.24 36.63
C ALA A 125 34.14 -13.76 36.38
N ALA A 126 35.23 -13.25 36.95
CA ALA A 126 35.72 -11.89 36.70
C ALA A 126 36.15 -11.70 35.24
N LEU A 127 36.76 -12.70 34.62
CA LEU A 127 37.21 -12.63 33.22
C LEU A 127 36.06 -12.73 32.20
N SER A 128 35.02 -13.54 32.47
CA SER A 128 33.94 -13.79 31.51
C SER A 128 32.66 -12.98 31.76
N GLY A 129 32.54 -12.32 32.91
CA GLY A 129 31.30 -11.66 33.34
C GLY A 129 30.14 -12.61 33.65
N VAL A 130 30.41 -13.90 33.84
CA VAL A 130 29.39 -14.93 34.18
C VAL A 130 29.53 -15.27 35.65
N SER A 131 28.44 -15.22 36.41
CA SER A 131 28.49 -15.50 37.86
C SER A 131 28.99 -16.92 38.16
N PRO A 132 29.66 -17.14 39.30
CA PRO A 132 30.08 -18.47 39.73
C PRO A 132 28.90 -19.45 39.83
N GLU A 133 27.73 -18.98 40.29
CA GLU A 133 26.50 -19.77 40.32
C GLU A 133 26.06 -20.26 38.94
N GLN A 134 26.13 -19.39 37.93
CA GLN A 134 25.75 -19.74 36.56
C GLN A 134 26.75 -20.73 35.95
N ARG A 135 28.04 -20.59 36.27
CA ARG A 135 29.07 -21.57 35.88
C ARG A 135 28.87 -22.93 36.54
N ALA A 136 28.55 -22.95 37.84
CA ALA A 136 28.22 -24.18 38.54
C ALA A 136 27.01 -24.88 37.90
N LYS A 137 25.98 -24.12 37.52
CA LYS A 137 24.85 -24.64 36.75
C LYS A 137 25.28 -25.22 35.40
N GLU A 138 26.12 -24.52 34.65
CA GLU A 138 26.59 -25.01 33.35
C GLU A 138 27.45 -26.28 33.47
N ARG A 139 28.35 -26.34 34.45
CA ARG A 139 29.23 -27.48 34.69
C ARG A 139 28.48 -28.74 35.09
N TYR A 140 27.50 -28.61 36.00
CA TYR A 140 26.85 -29.76 36.61
C TYR A 140 25.46 -30.07 36.04
N LEU A 141 24.69 -29.09 35.54
CA LEU A 141 23.33 -29.32 35.03
C LEU A 141 23.24 -29.58 33.52
N VAL A 142 24.25 -29.19 32.73
CA VAL A 142 24.25 -29.50 31.29
C VAL A 142 24.46 -30.99 31.01
N PRO A 143 25.37 -31.73 31.70
CA PRO A 143 25.52 -33.16 31.49
C PRO A 143 24.24 -34.00 31.73
N PRO A 144 23.46 -33.83 32.81
CA PRO A 144 22.19 -34.53 32.97
C PRO A 144 21.15 -34.08 31.93
N GLU A 145 21.16 -32.82 31.49
CA GLU A 145 20.28 -32.36 30.40
C GLU A 145 20.60 -33.07 29.08
N ASN A 146 21.88 -33.26 28.76
CA ASN A 146 22.33 -34.00 27.58
C ASN A 146 22.02 -35.50 27.70
N ALA A 147 22.23 -36.10 28.87
CA ALA A 147 21.82 -37.47 29.15
C ALA A 147 20.31 -37.67 28.95
N THR A 148 19.49 -36.75 29.47
CA THR A 148 18.03 -36.77 29.29
C THR A 148 17.65 -36.69 27.82
N GLN A 149 18.33 -35.87 27.02
CA GLN A 149 18.11 -35.78 25.57
C GLN A 149 18.38 -37.11 24.86
N LEU A 150 19.53 -37.75 25.16
CA LEU A 150 19.92 -39.02 24.54
C LEU A 150 18.95 -40.14 24.92
N VAL A 151 18.62 -40.24 26.21
CA VAL A 151 17.66 -41.22 26.73
C VAL A 151 16.28 -41.00 26.12
N GLY A 152 15.79 -39.76 26.11
CA GLY A 152 14.49 -39.44 25.53
C GLY A 152 14.41 -39.72 24.03
N ASN A 153 15.46 -39.39 23.28
CA ASN A 153 15.54 -39.69 21.85
C ASN A 153 15.51 -41.20 21.57
N GLU A 154 16.14 -42.02 22.41
CA GLU A 154 16.19 -43.47 22.19
C GLU A 154 14.97 -44.20 22.75
N LEU A 155 14.51 -43.90 23.96
CA LEU A 155 13.30 -44.52 24.54
C LEU A 155 12.04 -44.20 23.73
N LEU A 156 11.93 -42.94 23.26
CA LEU A 156 10.83 -42.51 22.40
C LEU A 156 11.07 -42.79 20.92
N GLY A 157 12.11 -43.58 20.61
CA GLY A 157 12.34 -44.13 19.28
C GLY A 157 11.27 -45.14 18.88
N PHE A 158 10.98 -45.23 17.58
CA PHE A 158 9.88 -46.03 17.05
C PHE A 158 9.96 -47.53 17.40
N ASN A 159 11.17 -48.09 17.48
CA ASN A 159 11.40 -49.54 17.65
C ASN A 159 11.88 -49.93 19.06
N THR A 160 12.18 -48.97 19.92
CA THR A 160 12.86 -49.24 21.21
C THR A 160 11.92 -49.88 22.20
N ILE A 161 10.83 -49.18 22.55
CA ILE A 161 9.70 -49.74 23.30
C ILE A 161 8.79 -50.47 22.30
N GLY A 162 8.35 -49.77 21.26
CA GLY A 162 7.51 -50.29 20.18
C GLY A 162 6.08 -49.73 20.22
N HIS A 163 5.31 -50.06 19.18
CA HIS A 163 3.98 -49.51 18.92
C HIS A 163 2.84 -50.51 19.10
N SER A 164 3.13 -51.76 19.47
CA SER A 164 2.10 -52.78 19.66
C SER A 164 1.17 -52.41 20.82
N MET A 165 -0.07 -52.87 20.79
CA MET A 165 -1.08 -52.56 21.82
C MET A 165 -0.61 -52.86 23.26
N LYS A 166 0.25 -53.86 23.43
CA LYS A 166 0.84 -54.23 24.72
C LYS A 166 1.93 -53.27 25.21
N LEU A 167 2.64 -52.63 24.29
CA LEU A 167 3.82 -51.80 24.57
C LEU A 167 3.55 -50.30 24.46
N LEU A 168 2.53 -49.90 23.69
CA LEU A 168 2.10 -48.52 23.58
C LEU A 168 1.74 -47.87 24.94
N PRO A 169 1.07 -48.55 25.91
CA PRO A 169 0.87 -48.00 27.25
C PRO A 169 2.20 -47.65 27.94
N ILE A 170 3.18 -48.56 27.88
CA ILE A 170 4.51 -48.36 28.47
C ILE A 170 5.20 -47.17 27.79
N TYR A 171 5.09 -47.05 26.46
CA TYR A 171 5.63 -45.92 25.71
C TYR A 171 5.02 -44.58 26.15
N LEU A 172 3.69 -44.51 26.29
CA LEU A 172 2.98 -43.30 26.70
C LEU A 172 3.31 -42.91 28.15
N ASP A 173 3.35 -43.89 29.06
CA ASP A 173 3.72 -43.67 30.46
C ASP A 173 5.18 -43.18 30.55
N THR A 174 6.08 -43.75 29.76
CA THR A 174 7.49 -43.29 29.66
C THR A 174 7.60 -41.86 29.15
N ALA A 175 6.82 -41.51 28.11
CA ALA A 175 6.79 -40.15 27.57
C ALA A 175 6.31 -39.16 28.64
N MET A 176 5.22 -39.50 29.35
CA MET A 176 4.68 -38.68 30.44
C MET A 176 5.69 -38.48 31.58
N GLU A 177 6.39 -39.55 31.98
CA GLU A 177 7.41 -39.51 33.03
C GLU A 177 8.60 -38.62 32.64
N LEU A 178 9.06 -38.71 31.39
CA LEU A 178 10.14 -37.87 30.85
C LEU A 178 9.74 -36.39 30.73
N ILE A 179 8.51 -36.10 30.30
CA ILE A 179 7.98 -34.73 30.22
C ILE A 179 7.91 -34.12 31.62
N THR A 180 7.33 -34.85 32.57
CA THR A 180 7.21 -34.43 33.97
C THR A 180 8.58 -34.19 34.58
N TYR A 181 9.54 -35.09 34.33
CA TYR A 181 10.92 -34.93 34.79
C TYR A 181 11.58 -33.66 34.24
N CYS A 182 11.41 -33.38 32.94
CA CYS A 182 11.94 -32.16 32.33
C CYS A 182 11.29 -30.90 32.90
N GLN A 183 10.00 -30.93 33.20
CA GLN A 183 9.28 -29.81 33.82
C GLN A 183 9.80 -29.55 35.25
N GLN A 184 9.88 -30.58 36.09
CA GLN A 184 10.33 -30.48 37.48
C GLN A 184 11.77 -29.96 37.60
N ARG A 185 12.65 -30.34 36.66
CA ARG A 185 14.07 -29.98 36.65
C ARG A 185 14.39 -28.78 35.74
N ASN A 186 13.38 -28.19 35.10
CA ASN A 186 13.49 -27.06 34.17
C ASN A 186 14.49 -27.29 33.01
N LEU A 187 14.46 -28.48 32.40
CA LEU A 187 15.38 -28.90 31.32
C LEU A 187 14.88 -28.48 29.93
N LYS A 188 15.11 -27.22 29.56
CA LYS A 188 14.55 -26.57 28.36
C LYS A 188 15.01 -27.18 27.03
N ARG A 189 16.27 -27.62 26.93
CA ARG A 189 16.80 -28.26 25.71
C ARG A 189 16.31 -29.69 25.61
N ALA A 190 16.25 -30.40 26.75
CA ALA A 190 15.78 -31.78 26.79
C ALA A 190 14.33 -31.93 26.37
N ILE A 191 13.42 -31.09 26.89
CA ILE A 191 12.01 -31.18 26.53
C ILE A 191 11.76 -30.98 25.03
N GLY A 192 12.54 -30.13 24.37
CA GLY A 192 12.46 -29.92 22.92
C GLY A 192 12.80 -31.19 22.14
N ARG A 193 13.87 -31.89 22.52
CA ARG A 193 14.27 -33.17 21.88
C ARG A 193 13.29 -34.30 22.16
N ILE A 194 12.75 -34.35 23.38
CA ILE A 194 11.69 -35.30 23.76
C ILE A 194 10.45 -35.06 22.91
N ALA A 195 10.04 -33.81 22.72
CA ALA A 195 8.93 -33.44 21.85
C ALA A 195 9.19 -33.88 20.40
N ASP A 196 10.38 -33.62 19.85
CA ASP A 196 10.74 -34.03 18.49
C ASP A 196 10.73 -35.56 18.31
N ALA A 197 11.17 -36.32 19.32
CA ALA A 197 11.11 -37.78 19.29
C ALA A 197 9.65 -38.28 19.32
N TYR A 198 8.84 -37.74 20.24
CA TYR A 198 7.42 -38.08 20.35
C TYR A 198 6.63 -37.75 19.07
N VAL A 199 6.88 -36.58 18.48
CA VAL A 199 6.29 -36.16 17.21
C VAL A 199 6.74 -37.07 16.07
N ARG A 200 8.02 -37.46 15.99
CA ARG A 200 8.51 -38.40 14.97
C ARG A 200 7.85 -39.77 15.10
N PHE A 201 7.65 -40.25 16.33
CA PHE A 201 6.91 -41.49 16.58
C PHE A 201 5.50 -41.43 15.99
N PHE A 202 4.69 -40.43 16.35
CA PHE A 202 3.29 -40.35 15.87
C PHE A 202 3.16 -39.98 14.40
N LYS A 203 4.11 -39.21 13.85
CA LYS A 203 4.19 -39.01 12.39
C LYS A 203 4.37 -40.32 11.65
N ARG A 204 5.22 -41.23 12.15
CA ARG A 204 5.42 -42.56 11.56
C ARG A 204 4.28 -43.51 11.89
N PHE A 205 3.79 -43.48 13.13
CA PHE A 205 2.78 -44.39 13.64
C PHE A 205 1.42 -44.16 13.01
N LEU A 206 0.90 -42.92 12.96
CA LEU A 206 -0.46 -42.64 12.46
C LEU A 206 -0.47 -41.89 11.13
N LEU A 207 0.41 -40.90 10.95
CA LEU A 207 0.28 -39.95 9.84
C LEU A 207 0.97 -40.36 8.54
N SER A 208 1.91 -41.32 8.58
CA SER A 208 2.63 -41.76 7.38
C SER A 208 1.78 -42.76 6.60
N PRO A 209 1.61 -42.61 5.27
CA PRO A 209 0.86 -43.58 4.48
C PRO A 209 1.59 -44.92 4.49
N ILE A 210 0.82 -46.01 4.65
CA ILE A 210 1.34 -47.37 4.48
C ILE A 210 1.25 -47.69 2.98
N PRO A 211 2.35 -48.02 2.30
CA PRO A 211 2.31 -48.39 0.89
C PRO A 211 1.45 -49.64 0.68
N SER A 212 0.42 -49.55 -0.16
CA SER A 212 -0.45 -50.67 -0.52
C SER A 212 0.24 -51.68 -1.45
N THR A 213 1.24 -51.22 -2.20
CA THR A 213 2.11 -52.03 -3.06
C THR A 213 3.55 -51.71 -2.73
N VAL A 214 4.27 -52.64 -2.09
CA VAL A 214 5.73 -52.52 -1.96
C VAL A 214 6.32 -52.91 -3.32
N GLU A 215 6.97 -51.98 -4.03
CA GLU A 215 7.64 -52.24 -5.32
C GLU A 215 8.89 -53.14 -5.19
N GLY A 216 8.89 -54.09 -4.26
CA GLY A 216 9.96 -55.06 -4.07
C GLY A 216 9.55 -56.17 -3.10
N ASP A 217 9.90 -57.40 -3.46
CA ASP A 217 9.62 -58.65 -2.72
C ASP A 217 10.48 -58.78 -1.44
N ASN A 218 10.52 -57.77 -0.56
CA ASN A 218 11.15 -57.94 0.74
C ASN A 218 10.11 -58.43 1.77
N PRO A 219 10.08 -59.74 2.10
CA PRO A 219 9.05 -60.31 2.97
C PRO A 219 9.05 -59.71 4.38
N HIS A 220 10.21 -59.23 4.85
CA HIS A 220 10.32 -58.58 6.16
C HIS A 220 9.62 -57.21 6.17
N LEU A 221 9.74 -56.42 5.10
CA LEU A 221 9.07 -55.12 5.02
C LEU A 221 7.55 -55.29 4.91
N ILE A 222 7.10 -56.27 4.13
CA ILE A 222 5.67 -56.61 4.00
C ILE A 222 5.10 -57.02 5.37
N ALA A 223 5.79 -57.89 6.11
CA ALA A 223 5.36 -58.29 7.45
C ALA A 223 5.30 -57.10 8.42
N MET A 224 6.31 -56.22 8.40
CA MET A 224 6.35 -55.03 9.26
C MET A 224 5.20 -54.05 8.95
N TYR A 225 4.86 -53.86 7.67
CA TYR A 225 3.73 -52.99 7.29
C TYR A 225 2.39 -53.59 7.72
N LYS A 226 2.20 -54.91 7.58
CA LYS A 226 1.00 -55.61 8.07
C LYS A 226 0.87 -55.53 9.59
N GLU A 227 1.98 -55.70 10.33
CA GLU A 227 2.00 -55.51 11.79
C GLU A 227 1.60 -54.08 12.17
N LEU A 228 2.16 -53.08 11.49
CA LEU A 228 1.83 -51.67 11.73
C LEU A 228 0.36 -51.34 11.41
N GLU A 229 -0.18 -51.89 10.32
CA GLU A 229 -1.58 -51.72 9.94
C GLU A 229 -2.52 -52.31 10.99
N ALA A 230 -2.24 -53.53 11.46
CA ALA A 230 -2.99 -54.15 12.54
C ALA A 230 -2.91 -53.35 13.86
N ASP A 231 -1.72 -52.81 14.19
CA ASP A 231 -1.54 -51.98 15.39
C ASP A 231 -2.30 -50.64 15.28
N ARG A 232 -2.36 -50.02 14.10
CA ARG A 232 -3.19 -48.82 13.87
C ARG A 232 -4.67 -49.11 14.05
N GLU A 233 -5.16 -50.20 13.48
CA GLU A 233 -6.57 -50.60 13.67
C GLU A 233 -6.89 -50.86 15.15
N ASN A 234 -5.99 -51.52 15.87
CA ASN A 234 -6.14 -51.77 17.30
C ASN A 234 -6.12 -50.48 18.13
N PHE A 235 -5.29 -49.50 17.73
CA PHE A 235 -5.27 -48.19 18.35
C PHE A 235 -6.62 -47.48 18.21
N TYR A 236 -7.19 -47.44 17.00
CA TYR A 236 -8.48 -46.79 16.77
C TYR A 236 -9.67 -47.50 17.41
N LYS A 237 -9.58 -48.81 17.67
CA LYS A 237 -10.59 -49.56 18.45
C LYS A 237 -10.46 -49.34 19.96
N SER A 238 -9.34 -48.77 20.43
CA SER A 238 -9.07 -48.60 21.86
C SER A 238 -9.25 -47.14 22.30
N VAL A 239 -10.41 -46.85 22.89
CA VAL A 239 -10.72 -45.54 23.48
C VAL A 239 -9.68 -45.12 24.52
N VAL A 240 -9.30 -46.04 25.41
CA VAL A 240 -8.34 -45.75 26.50
C VAL A 240 -6.97 -45.34 25.96
N MET A 241 -6.48 -45.98 24.89
CA MET A 241 -5.16 -45.64 24.31
C MET A 241 -5.19 -44.32 23.56
N THR A 242 -6.28 -44.06 22.84
CA THR A 242 -6.50 -42.80 22.14
C THR A 242 -6.55 -41.65 23.14
N GLU A 243 -7.30 -41.80 24.23
CA GLU A 243 -7.40 -40.80 25.29
C GLU A 243 -6.05 -40.53 25.96
N ARG A 244 -5.32 -41.59 26.36
CA ARG A 244 -3.97 -41.44 26.93
C ARG A 244 -3.00 -40.73 25.99
N THR A 245 -3.06 -41.04 24.70
CA THR A 245 -2.23 -40.38 23.68
C THR A 245 -2.52 -38.89 23.62
N VAL A 246 -3.79 -38.52 23.63
CA VAL A 246 -4.25 -37.12 23.65
C VAL A 246 -3.81 -36.43 24.94
N GLN A 247 -3.94 -37.07 26.10
CA GLN A 247 -3.47 -36.54 27.38
C GLN A 247 -1.96 -36.25 27.37
N VAL A 248 -1.13 -37.15 26.84
CA VAL A 248 0.32 -36.93 26.70
C VAL A 248 0.61 -35.76 25.77
N PHE A 249 -0.06 -35.64 24.62
CA PHE A 249 0.09 -34.47 23.74
C PHE A 249 -0.32 -33.16 24.43
N CYS A 250 -1.43 -33.15 25.15
CA CYS A 250 -1.91 -31.99 25.91
C CYS A 250 -0.88 -31.57 26.96
N HIS A 251 -0.36 -32.51 27.75
CA HIS A 251 0.64 -32.24 28.79
C HIS A 251 1.97 -31.76 28.19
N LEU A 252 2.39 -32.38 27.08
CA LEU A 252 3.58 -31.95 26.33
C LEU A 252 3.45 -30.51 25.85
N LEU A 253 2.32 -30.15 25.22
CA LEU A 253 2.07 -28.79 24.73
C LEU A 253 2.05 -27.76 25.87
N GLN A 254 1.38 -28.07 26.98
CA GLN A 254 1.33 -27.20 28.15
C GLN A 254 2.72 -26.99 28.76
N THR A 255 3.54 -28.05 28.83
CA THR A 255 4.91 -28.00 29.35
C THR A 255 5.83 -27.22 28.42
N LEU A 256 5.75 -27.44 27.10
CA LEU A 256 6.51 -26.67 26.12
C LEU A 256 6.17 -25.17 26.18
N ALA A 257 4.89 -24.85 26.34
CA ALA A 257 4.42 -23.48 26.48
C ALA A 257 4.80 -22.85 27.82
N SER A 258 4.95 -23.62 28.92
CA SER A 258 5.41 -23.09 30.22
C SER A 258 6.92 -22.86 30.26
N MET A 259 7.68 -23.67 29.51
CA MET A 259 9.12 -23.56 29.40
C MET A 259 9.58 -22.60 28.27
N ASN A 260 8.64 -21.95 27.57
CA ASN A 260 8.86 -21.05 26.43
C ASN A 260 9.60 -21.70 25.23
N ASN A 261 9.40 -22.99 25.00
CA ASN A 261 9.99 -23.71 23.86
C ASN A 261 9.03 -23.72 22.65
N TRP A 262 8.88 -22.55 22.02
CA TRP A 262 7.87 -22.31 20.98
C TRP A 262 8.08 -23.09 19.68
N HIS A 263 9.34 -23.38 19.31
CA HIS A 263 9.63 -24.17 18.11
C HIS A 263 9.13 -25.62 18.24
N ALA A 264 9.44 -26.26 19.37
CA ALA A 264 8.95 -27.60 19.65
C ALA A 264 7.43 -27.60 19.90
N ALA A 265 6.89 -26.56 20.54
CA ALA A 265 5.44 -26.39 20.71
C ALA A 265 4.71 -26.35 19.36
N TRP A 266 5.24 -25.60 18.38
CA TRP A 266 4.69 -25.53 17.04
C TRP A 266 4.72 -26.90 16.32
N SER A 267 5.87 -27.57 16.32
CA SER A 267 6.00 -28.90 15.70
C SER A 267 5.07 -29.94 16.32
N THR A 268 4.90 -29.87 17.65
CA THR A 268 3.97 -30.70 18.41
C THR A 268 2.52 -30.37 18.08
N LEU A 269 2.15 -29.10 18.02
CA LEU A 269 0.82 -28.63 17.68
C LEU A 269 0.42 -29.10 16.28
N GLN A 270 1.29 -28.94 15.28
CA GLN A 270 1.04 -29.41 13.91
C GLN A 270 0.78 -30.92 13.84
N CYS A 271 1.59 -31.70 14.57
CA CYS A 271 1.42 -33.15 14.63
C CYS A 271 0.11 -33.50 15.34
N PHE A 272 -0.16 -32.85 16.48
CA PHE A 272 -1.32 -33.12 17.30
C PHE A 272 -2.63 -32.80 16.58
N THR A 273 -2.73 -31.67 15.88
CA THR A 273 -3.93 -31.32 15.10
C THR A 273 -4.21 -32.36 14.00
N ARG A 274 -3.18 -32.89 13.34
CA ARG A 274 -3.33 -33.95 12.33
C ARG A 274 -3.73 -35.29 12.97
N VAL A 275 -3.09 -35.66 14.09
CA VAL A 275 -3.47 -36.87 14.84
C VAL A 275 -4.92 -36.79 15.30
N MET A 276 -5.37 -35.63 15.77
CA MET A 276 -6.77 -35.41 16.11
C MET A 276 -7.69 -35.54 14.89
N GLN A 277 -7.32 -35.00 13.73
CA GLN A 277 -8.09 -35.18 12.49
C GLN A 277 -8.26 -36.65 12.12
N GLU A 278 -7.20 -37.45 12.20
CA GLU A 278 -7.27 -38.90 11.97
C GLU A 278 -8.18 -39.59 12.98
N ILE A 279 -8.01 -39.33 14.29
CA ILE A 279 -8.86 -39.90 15.35
C ILE A 279 -10.34 -39.58 15.11
N THR A 280 -10.67 -38.34 14.72
CA THR A 280 -12.06 -37.90 14.50
C THR A 280 -12.71 -38.43 13.23
N GLN A 281 -11.95 -38.94 12.27
CA GLN A 281 -12.51 -39.56 11.05
C GLN A 281 -13.06 -40.96 11.33
N HIS A 282 -12.65 -41.60 12.42
CA HIS A 282 -13.13 -42.94 12.80
C HIS A 282 -14.47 -42.87 13.53
N PRO A 283 -15.39 -43.83 13.28
CA PRO A 283 -16.80 -43.75 13.67
C PRO A 283 -17.08 -43.83 15.19
N GLU A 284 -16.08 -44.16 16.01
CA GLU A 284 -16.24 -44.16 17.47
C GLU A 284 -16.14 -42.74 18.04
N SER A 285 -17.06 -42.37 18.92
CA SER A 285 -17.19 -41.02 19.45
C SER A 285 -16.05 -40.66 20.41
N PHE A 286 -14.93 -40.15 19.90
CA PHE A 286 -13.82 -39.60 20.68
C PHE A 286 -14.11 -38.17 21.18
N ARG A 287 -15.32 -37.94 21.67
CA ARG A 287 -15.79 -36.61 22.07
C ARG A 287 -14.94 -36.00 23.18
N GLU A 288 -14.63 -36.77 24.21
CA GLU A 288 -13.79 -36.33 25.34
C GLU A 288 -12.37 -35.96 24.90
N CYS A 289 -11.79 -36.74 23.97
CA CYS A 289 -10.49 -36.43 23.37
C CYS A 289 -10.52 -35.10 22.63
N GLN A 290 -11.59 -34.82 21.87
CA GLN A 290 -11.75 -33.54 21.18
C GLN A 290 -11.88 -32.37 22.14
N ILE A 291 -12.59 -32.53 23.25
CA ILE A 291 -12.71 -31.49 24.30
C ILE A 291 -11.32 -31.19 24.88
N LEU A 292 -10.61 -32.22 25.36
CA LEU A 292 -9.28 -32.09 25.95
C LEU A 292 -8.28 -31.45 25.00
N ALA A 293 -8.26 -31.90 23.74
CA ALA A 293 -7.38 -31.38 22.71
C ALA A 293 -7.64 -29.90 22.43
N ASN A 294 -8.91 -29.52 22.23
CA ASN A 294 -9.28 -28.13 21.95
C ASN A 294 -8.97 -27.20 23.13
N LEU A 295 -9.19 -27.63 24.38
CA LEU A 295 -8.84 -26.86 25.57
C LEU A 295 -7.32 -26.64 25.67
N ALA A 296 -6.51 -27.69 25.42
CA ALA A 296 -5.06 -27.57 25.44
C ALA A 296 -4.53 -26.66 24.32
N MET A 297 -5.02 -26.81 23.08
CA MET A 297 -4.67 -25.95 21.95
C MET A 297 -5.07 -24.49 22.21
N ALA A 298 -6.26 -24.26 22.77
CA ALA A 298 -6.72 -22.93 23.15
C ALA A 298 -5.76 -22.25 24.13
N SER A 299 -5.28 -22.98 25.16
CA SER A 299 -4.32 -22.45 26.13
C SER A 299 -3.00 -22.01 25.49
N VAL A 300 -2.50 -22.76 24.50
CA VAL A 300 -1.29 -22.39 23.74
C VAL A 300 -1.52 -21.11 22.94
N PHE A 301 -2.61 -21.02 22.18
CA PHE A 301 -2.91 -19.83 21.38
C PHE A 301 -3.12 -18.57 22.23
N TRP A 302 -3.66 -18.71 23.44
CA TRP A 302 -3.78 -17.60 24.37
C TRP A 302 -2.41 -17.01 24.74
N ARG A 303 -1.44 -17.87 25.07
CA ARG A 303 -0.08 -17.43 25.45
C ARG A 303 0.67 -16.76 24.29
N CYS A 304 0.34 -17.12 23.06
CA CYS A 304 0.89 -16.51 21.85
C CYS A 304 0.10 -15.27 21.37
N SER A 305 -0.89 -14.80 22.13
CA SER A 305 -1.79 -13.69 21.73
C SER A 305 -2.55 -13.91 20.42
N HIS A 306 -2.76 -15.17 20.02
CA HIS A 306 -3.55 -15.54 18.84
C HIS A 306 -5.02 -15.78 19.23
N TYR A 307 -5.71 -14.71 19.61
CA TYR A 307 -7.05 -14.78 20.21
C TYR A 307 -8.12 -15.41 19.30
N ALA A 308 -8.02 -15.23 17.98
CA ALA A 308 -8.96 -15.83 17.02
C ALA A 308 -8.97 -17.37 17.08
N PHE A 309 -7.78 -17.99 17.12
CA PHE A 309 -7.63 -19.45 17.20
C PHE A 309 -7.95 -19.97 18.60
N HIS A 310 -7.62 -19.19 19.63
CA HIS A 310 -8.07 -19.47 20.99
C HIS A 310 -9.60 -19.55 21.09
N ALA A 311 -10.31 -18.55 20.56
CA ALA A 311 -11.77 -18.52 20.53
C ALA A 311 -12.36 -19.67 19.69
N HIS A 312 -11.74 -19.99 18.54
CA HIS A 312 -12.14 -21.10 17.70
C HIS A 312 -12.11 -22.44 18.45
N CYS A 313 -10.98 -22.76 19.08
CA CYS A 313 -10.82 -24.00 19.85
C CYS A 313 -11.77 -24.04 21.06
N LEU A 314 -11.92 -22.94 21.81
CA LEU A 314 -12.87 -22.90 22.93
C LEU A 314 -14.32 -23.08 22.49
N GLY A 315 -14.71 -22.47 21.37
CA GLY A 315 -16.07 -22.63 20.83
C GLY A 315 -16.39 -24.08 20.45
N LEU A 316 -15.41 -24.80 19.89
CA LEU A 316 -15.51 -26.23 19.61
C LEU A 316 -15.59 -27.06 20.90
N ALA A 317 -14.72 -26.78 21.88
CA ALA A 317 -14.76 -27.47 23.17
C ALA A 317 -16.11 -27.27 23.87
N ALA A 318 -16.59 -26.03 23.99
CA ALA A 318 -17.85 -25.69 24.64
C ALA A 318 -19.07 -26.34 23.97
N PHE A 319 -19.08 -26.43 22.64
CA PHE A 319 -20.13 -27.14 21.90
C PHE A 319 -20.17 -28.64 22.23
N LEU A 320 -19.00 -29.23 22.48
CA LEU A 320 -18.84 -30.65 22.76
C LEU A 320 -18.97 -31.01 24.25
N ILE A 321 -19.07 -30.08 25.20
CA ILE A 321 -19.31 -30.46 26.61
C ILE A 321 -20.84 -30.59 26.83
N ASP A 322 -21.27 -31.63 27.54
CA ASP A 322 -22.69 -31.81 27.93
C ASP A 322 -22.99 -31.32 29.36
N ASP A 323 -21.98 -31.35 30.24
CA ASP A 323 -22.12 -30.97 31.63
C ASP A 323 -22.38 -29.46 31.80
N LYS A 324 -23.52 -29.11 32.40
CA LYS A 324 -24.03 -27.73 32.44
C LYS A 324 -23.06 -26.74 33.09
N GLU A 325 -22.37 -27.13 34.16
CA GLU A 325 -21.47 -26.22 34.89
C GLU A 325 -20.16 -26.00 34.11
N ASN A 326 -19.52 -27.08 33.66
CA ASN A 326 -18.31 -27.04 32.85
C ASN A 326 -18.52 -26.39 31.46
N VAL A 327 -19.70 -26.58 30.87
CA VAL A 327 -20.10 -25.88 29.63
C VAL A 327 -20.19 -24.38 29.88
N MET A 328 -20.82 -23.94 30.96
CA MET A 328 -21.09 -22.52 31.18
C MET A 328 -19.80 -21.72 31.32
N GLU A 329 -18.80 -22.23 32.04
CA GLU A 329 -17.49 -21.61 32.13
C GLU A 329 -16.79 -21.58 30.76
N THR A 330 -16.72 -22.72 30.08
CA THR A 330 -16.02 -22.84 28.78
C THR A 330 -16.69 -21.98 27.69
N ALA A 331 -18.02 -21.93 27.68
CA ALA A 331 -18.81 -21.07 26.79
C ALA A 331 -18.55 -19.60 27.08
N SER A 332 -18.50 -19.21 28.36
CA SER A 332 -18.17 -17.84 28.76
C SER A 332 -16.77 -17.44 28.29
N ARG A 333 -15.79 -18.33 28.43
CA ARG A 333 -14.44 -18.14 27.90
C ARG A 333 -14.44 -18.00 26.39
N ALA A 334 -15.20 -18.84 25.67
CA ALA A 334 -15.31 -18.76 24.21
C ALA A 334 -15.89 -17.42 23.76
N VAL A 335 -16.95 -16.94 24.41
CA VAL A 335 -17.60 -15.65 24.10
C VAL A 335 -16.63 -14.49 24.34
N LEU A 336 -16.02 -14.41 25.53
CA LEU A 336 -15.03 -13.36 25.84
C LEU A 336 -13.82 -13.40 24.90
N ALA A 337 -13.36 -14.61 24.52
CA ALA A 337 -12.28 -14.78 23.57
C ALA A 337 -12.61 -14.23 22.18
N THR A 338 -13.86 -14.34 21.72
CA THR A 338 -14.25 -13.72 20.43
C THR A 338 -14.12 -12.20 20.49
N LEU A 339 -14.53 -11.56 21.59
CA LEU A 339 -14.40 -10.11 21.77
C LEU A 339 -12.93 -9.67 21.78
N CYS A 340 -12.02 -10.49 22.33
CA CYS A 340 -10.58 -10.20 22.33
C CYS A 340 -9.92 -10.28 20.94
N THR A 341 -10.63 -10.72 19.90
CA THR A 341 -10.05 -10.92 18.57
C THR A 341 -9.81 -9.57 17.87
N PRO A 342 -8.57 -9.23 17.48
CA PRO A 342 -8.29 -7.97 16.80
C PRO A 342 -8.92 -7.96 15.40
N ASN A 343 -9.33 -6.77 14.95
CA ASN A 343 -9.89 -6.60 13.61
C ASN A 343 -8.76 -6.70 12.55
N VAL A 344 -8.66 -7.85 11.88
CA VAL A 344 -7.62 -8.22 10.89
C VAL A 344 -7.43 -7.17 9.78
N ASN A 345 -8.46 -6.37 9.47
CA ASN A 345 -8.36 -5.31 8.48
C ASN A 345 -7.46 -4.13 8.92
N ARG A 346 -7.22 -3.97 10.23
CA ARG A 346 -6.43 -2.86 10.81
C ARG A 346 -4.94 -3.19 10.93
N GLU A 347 -4.57 -4.47 11.03
CA GLU A 347 -3.18 -4.94 11.14
C GLU A 347 -2.38 -4.85 9.83
N ARG A 348 -2.99 -4.37 8.73
CA ARG A 348 -2.33 -4.14 7.43
C ARG A 348 -1.16 -3.14 7.48
N LYS A 349 -0.91 -2.51 8.65
CA LYS A 349 0.20 -1.58 8.91
C LYS A 349 1.48 -2.25 9.44
N SER A 350 1.57 -3.59 9.52
CA SER A 350 2.85 -4.23 9.83
C SER A 350 3.80 -4.11 8.63
N PHE A 351 4.95 -3.45 8.82
CA PHE A 351 6.04 -3.40 7.83
C PHE A 351 6.69 -4.77 7.58
N GLY A 352 6.18 -5.87 8.15
CA GLY A 352 6.64 -7.22 7.93
C GLY A 352 6.47 -7.65 6.47
N ARG A 353 7.59 -7.77 5.74
CA ARG A 353 7.62 -8.31 4.38
C ARG A 353 7.75 -9.84 4.41
N GLY A 354 7.04 -10.55 3.52
CA GLY A 354 7.17 -12.00 3.33
C GLY A 354 6.63 -12.83 4.50
N SER A 355 7.32 -13.95 4.81
CA SER A 355 6.95 -14.95 5.83
C SER A 355 6.83 -14.42 7.25
N ASP A 356 7.31 -13.20 7.50
CA ASP A 356 7.15 -12.51 8.78
C ASP A 356 5.84 -11.75 8.92
N SER A 357 5.07 -11.61 7.84
CA SER A 357 3.73 -11.04 7.87
C SER A 357 2.82 -11.85 8.79
N LEU A 358 2.15 -11.14 9.71
CA LEU A 358 1.16 -11.71 10.60
C LEU A 358 0.02 -12.40 9.82
N LEU A 359 -0.30 -11.91 8.63
CA LEU A 359 -1.30 -12.50 7.74
C LEU A 359 -0.88 -13.89 7.26
N GLU A 360 0.38 -14.06 6.83
CA GLU A 360 0.89 -15.34 6.33
C GLU A 360 1.03 -16.36 7.48
N LYS A 361 1.49 -15.91 8.65
CA LYS A 361 1.54 -16.72 9.87
C LYS A 361 0.14 -17.20 10.27
N ASN A 362 -0.83 -16.29 10.30
CA ASN A 362 -2.23 -16.62 10.59
C ASN A 362 -2.85 -17.55 9.53
N ALA A 363 -2.51 -17.39 8.25
CA ALA A 363 -2.94 -18.31 7.19
C ALA A 363 -2.35 -19.72 7.39
N ARG A 364 -1.08 -19.83 7.79
CA ARG A 364 -0.43 -21.11 8.08
C ARG A 364 -1.06 -21.82 9.29
N ILE A 365 -1.47 -21.07 10.33
CA ILE A 365 -2.21 -21.63 11.47
C ILE A 365 -3.61 -22.07 11.02
N ALA A 366 -4.30 -21.27 10.20
CA ALA A 366 -5.62 -21.59 9.66
C ALA A 366 -5.62 -22.91 8.86
N GLN A 367 -4.58 -23.14 8.07
CA GLN A 367 -4.39 -24.39 7.33
C GLN A 367 -4.35 -25.63 8.24
N LEU A 368 -3.85 -25.54 9.48
CA LEU A 368 -3.86 -26.66 10.42
C LEU A 368 -5.27 -27.13 10.74
N PHE A 369 -6.22 -26.19 10.80
CA PHE A 369 -7.63 -26.46 11.07
C PHE A 369 -8.46 -26.66 9.78
N GLY A 370 -7.81 -26.75 8.62
CA GLY A 370 -8.52 -26.83 7.33
C GLY A 370 -9.28 -25.55 6.95
N LEU A 371 -8.95 -24.42 7.58
CA LEU A 371 -9.57 -23.12 7.31
C LEU A 371 -8.81 -22.41 6.18
N GLN A 372 -9.55 -21.73 5.29
CA GLN A 372 -8.96 -20.95 4.20
C GLN A 372 -8.21 -19.69 4.68
N SER A 373 -8.67 -19.11 5.79
CA SER A 373 -8.08 -17.93 6.42
C SER A 373 -8.35 -17.94 7.92
N ALA A 374 -7.63 -17.09 8.66
CA ALA A 374 -7.88 -16.93 10.08
C ALA A 374 -9.32 -16.45 10.33
N PRO A 375 -10.03 -17.06 11.27
CA PRO A 375 -11.44 -16.75 11.48
C PRO A 375 -11.59 -15.32 12.02
N ALA A 376 -12.36 -14.50 11.30
CA ALA A 376 -12.67 -13.14 11.72
C ALA A 376 -13.62 -13.12 12.94
N GLU A 377 -13.57 -12.04 13.72
CA GLU A 377 -14.42 -11.85 14.91
C GLU A 377 -15.90 -12.16 14.63
N LEU A 378 -16.48 -11.54 13.60
CA LEU A 378 -17.89 -11.73 13.23
C LEU A 378 -18.21 -13.18 12.84
N ALA A 379 -17.30 -13.84 12.12
CA ALA A 379 -17.48 -15.22 11.71
C ALA A 379 -17.43 -16.19 12.91
N LEU A 380 -16.56 -15.93 13.88
CA LEU A 380 -16.50 -16.67 15.13
C LEU A 380 -17.79 -16.49 15.95
N TRP A 381 -18.26 -15.25 16.09
CA TRP A 381 -19.48 -14.97 16.83
C TRP A 381 -20.71 -15.61 16.20
N GLN A 382 -20.91 -15.46 14.88
CA GLN A 382 -22.00 -16.12 14.16
C GLN A 382 -21.94 -17.65 14.32
N ARG A 383 -20.74 -18.22 14.36
CA ARG A 383 -20.55 -19.65 14.62
C ARG A 383 -20.97 -20.02 16.05
N LEU A 384 -20.58 -19.26 17.07
CA LEU A 384 -21.00 -19.51 18.46
C LEU A 384 -22.52 -19.46 18.62
N GLN A 385 -23.20 -18.56 17.89
CA GLN A 385 -24.66 -18.50 17.89
C GLN A 385 -25.30 -19.74 17.25
N ARG A 386 -24.80 -20.19 16.09
CA ARG A 386 -25.29 -21.40 15.40
C ARG A 386 -25.08 -22.67 16.22
N MET A 387 -24.00 -22.71 17.01
CA MET A 387 -23.69 -23.82 17.92
C MET A 387 -24.40 -23.71 19.28
N GLU A 388 -25.24 -22.70 19.47
CA GLU A 388 -25.92 -22.40 20.73
C GLU A 388 -24.98 -22.21 21.95
N VAL A 389 -23.71 -21.89 21.71
CA VAL A 389 -22.71 -21.72 22.78
C VAL A 389 -22.91 -20.38 23.48
N LEU A 390 -23.33 -19.33 22.75
CA LEU A 390 -23.55 -18.00 23.31
C LEU A 390 -24.62 -18.00 24.41
N GLN A 391 -25.73 -18.72 24.18
CA GLN A 391 -26.85 -18.82 25.12
C GLN A 391 -26.49 -19.59 26.39
N ARG A 392 -25.44 -20.43 26.34
CA ARG A 392 -24.95 -21.23 27.46
C ARG A 392 -23.90 -20.52 28.32
N ALA A 393 -23.41 -19.36 27.91
CA ALA A 393 -22.47 -18.55 28.70
C ALA A 393 -23.16 -17.89 29.90
N HIS A 394 -22.38 -17.41 30.88
CA HIS A 394 -22.91 -16.66 32.02
C HIS A 394 -23.71 -15.42 31.56
N PRO A 395 -24.81 -15.07 32.24
CA PRO A 395 -25.65 -13.94 31.86
C PRO A 395 -24.86 -12.61 31.90
N GLU A 396 -23.89 -12.48 32.80
CA GLU A 396 -23.03 -11.28 32.83
C GLU A 396 -22.15 -11.15 31.58
N VAL A 397 -21.68 -12.27 31.04
CA VAL A 397 -20.86 -12.33 29.83
C VAL A 397 -21.72 -12.06 28.59
N GLN A 398 -22.93 -12.62 28.54
CA GLN A 398 -23.89 -12.33 27.47
C GLN A 398 -24.25 -10.83 27.43
N ALA A 399 -24.43 -10.21 28.60
CA ALA A 399 -24.68 -8.78 28.72
C ALA A 399 -23.51 -7.93 28.19
N LEU A 400 -22.27 -8.32 28.50
CA LEU A 400 -21.06 -7.65 27.97
C LEU A 400 -20.92 -7.81 26.45
N ASP A 401 -21.16 -9.02 25.92
CA ASP A 401 -21.12 -9.29 24.47
C ASP A 401 -22.13 -8.42 23.72
N LYS A 402 -23.38 -8.36 24.22
CA LYS A 402 -24.42 -7.51 23.65
C LYS A 402 -24.05 -6.03 23.70
N LEU A 403 -23.47 -5.59 24.82
CA LEU A 403 -23.08 -4.20 25.02
C LEU A 403 -21.98 -3.78 24.04
N LEU A 404 -20.92 -4.58 23.93
CA LEU A 404 -19.78 -4.23 23.09
C LEU A 404 -20.08 -4.34 21.60
N ARG A 405 -20.95 -5.26 21.17
CA ARG A 405 -21.28 -5.43 19.75
C ARG A 405 -22.20 -4.38 19.17
N ASN A 406 -22.79 -3.51 19.98
CA ASN A 406 -23.52 -2.35 19.47
C ASN A 406 -22.52 -1.36 18.84
N GLU A 407 -22.86 -0.80 17.67
CA GLU A 407 -21.93 -0.05 16.80
C GLU A 407 -21.39 1.26 17.38
N LEU A 408 -22.03 1.79 18.44
CA LEU A 408 -21.65 3.05 19.07
C LEU A 408 -21.21 2.79 20.51
N ALA A 409 -19.89 2.74 20.73
CA ALA A 409 -19.30 2.77 22.06
C ALA A 409 -19.02 4.22 22.46
N ASP A 410 -20.06 4.92 22.90
CA ASP A 410 -19.89 6.23 23.55
C ASP A 410 -19.29 6.07 24.97
N GLU A 411 -19.05 7.19 25.64
CA GLU A 411 -18.46 7.22 26.98
C GLU A 411 -19.27 6.41 27.99
N GLU A 412 -20.60 6.48 27.92
CA GLU A 412 -21.51 5.77 28.83
C GLU A 412 -21.48 4.26 28.60
N VAL A 413 -21.46 3.83 27.34
CA VAL A 413 -21.28 2.41 26.97
C VAL A 413 -19.91 1.91 27.45
N ALA A 414 -18.83 2.69 27.29
CA ALA A 414 -17.50 2.31 27.78
C ALA A 414 -17.46 2.16 29.32
N LYS A 415 -18.09 3.09 30.06
CA LYS A 415 -18.24 2.99 31.52
C LYS A 415 -19.03 1.75 31.94
N GLN A 416 -20.15 1.49 31.28
CA GLN A 416 -20.96 0.31 31.55
C GLN A 416 -20.22 -0.99 31.21
N ALA A 417 -19.44 -1.02 30.12
CA ALA A 417 -18.61 -2.16 29.74
C ALA A 417 -17.56 -2.49 30.81
N ILE A 418 -16.84 -1.48 31.31
CA ILE A 418 -15.78 -1.66 32.31
C ILE A 418 -16.35 -2.09 33.66
N LYS A 419 -17.48 -1.51 34.06
CA LYS A 419 -18.23 -1.96 35.24
C LYS A 419 -18.66 -3.42 35.11
N GLN A 420 -19.21 -3.79 33.95
CA GLN A 420 -19.65 -5.16 33.69
C GLN A 420 -18.47 -6.14 33.67
N LEU A 421 -17.35 -5.76 33.07
CA LEU A 421 -16.11 -6.54 33.07
C LEU A 421 -15.60 -6.76 34.50
N SER A 422 -15.62 -5.72 35.34
CA SER A 422 -15.23 -5.81 36.75
C SER A 422 -16.12 -6.78 37.53
N VAL A 423 -17.43 -6.77 37.28
CA VAL A 423 -18.38 -7.73 37.88
C VAL A 423 -18.06 -9.17 37.46
N ILE A 424 -17.76 -9.39 36.17
CA ILE A 424 -17.39 -10.72 35.65
C ILE A 424 -16.14 -11.24 36.37
N VAL A 425 -15.08 -10.43 36.47
CA VAL A 425 -13.81 -10.82 37.09
C VAL A 425 -13.98 -11.09 38.59
N GLN A 426 -14.77 -10.28 39.30
CA GLN A 426 -15.06 -10.47 40.72
C GLN A 426 -15.87 -11.74 41.00
N LYS A 427 -16.89 -12.03 40.18
CA LYS A 427 -17.76 -13.21 40.36
C LYS A 427 -17.12 -14.50 39.85
N ILE A 428 -16.30 -14.41 38.80
CA ILE A 428 -15.74 -15.58 38.10
C ILE A 428 -14.22 -15.36 37.92
N PRO A 429 -13.40 -15.71 38.93
CA PRO A 429 -11.95 -15.48 38.90
C PRO A 429 -11.24 -16.14 37.71
N GLY A 430 -11.75 -17.25 37.19
CA GLY A 430 -11.21 -17.93 36.01
C GLY A 430 -11.24 -17.10 34.72
N LEU A 431 -12.06 -16.04 34.67
CA LEU A 431 -12.18 -15.13 33.52
C LEU A 431 -11.27 -13.90 33.63
N ALA A 432 -10.54 -13.72 34.75
CA ALA A 432 -9.61 -12.60 34.97
C ALA A 432 -8.56 -12.46 33.85
N MET A 433 -8.19 -13.58 33.20
CA MET A 433 -7.25 -13.56 32.08
C MET A 433 -7.70 -12.64 30.93
N TYR A 434 -9.01 -12.49 30.69
CA TYR A 434 -9.55 -11.67 29.60
C TYR A 434 -9.64 -10.18 29.94
N GLU A 435 -9.45 -9.79 31.21
CA GLU A 435 -9.66 -8.41 31.68
C GLU A 435 -8.80 -7.41 30.89
N LYS A 436 -7.49 -7.64 30.84
CA LYS A 436 -6.56 -6.71 30.19
C LYS A 436 -6.80 -6.59 28.68
N PRO A 437 -6.95 -7.68 27.90
CA PRO A 437 -7.29 -7.57 26.47
C PRO A 437 -8.64 -6.90 26.21
N LEU A 438 -9.66 -7.18 27.03
CA LEU A 438 -10.98 -6.56 26.88
C LEU A 438 -10.97 -5.07 27.25
N ARG A 439 -10.24 -4.68 28.30
CA ARG A 439 -10.06 -3.26 28.66
C ARG A 439 -9.42 -2.49 27.52
N ARG A 440 -8.42 -3.07 26.85
CA ARG A 440 -7.81 -2.49 25.63
C ARG A 440 -8.81 -2.36 24.49
N LEU A 441 -9.64 -3.39 24.24
CA LEU A 441 -10.69 -3.33 23.22
C LEU A 441 -11.70 -2.23 23.51
N ILE A 442 -12.12 -2.08 24.77
CA ILE A 442 -13.06 -1.03 25.19
C ILE A 442 -12.45 0.34 24.97
N LEU A 443 -11.20 0.54 25.42
CA LEU A 443 -10.43 1.76 25.18
C LEU A 443 -10.32 2.09 23.69
N GLN A 444 -10.03 1.08 22.87
CA GLN A 444 -9.95 1.23 21.42
C GLN A 444 -11.27 1.75 20.83
N ARG A 445 -12.38 1.06 21.14
CA ARG A 445 -13.70 1.41 20.59
C ARG A 445 -14.15 2.79 21.07
N TYR A 446 -13.87 3.15 22.32
CA TYR A 446 -14.11 4.48 22.86
C TYR A 446 -13.33 5.56 22.08
N LEU A 447 -12.01 5.37 21.91
CA LEU A 447 -11.18 6.34 21.19
C LEU A 447 -11.57 6.48 19.72
N GLU A 448 -11.99 5.38 19.07
CA GLU A 448 -12.52 5.40 17.70
C GLU A 448 -13.83 6.17 17.60
N CYS A 449 -14.74 5.99 18.55
CA CYS A 449 -15.97 6.76 18.65
C CYS A 449 -15.68 8.25 18.87
N MET A 450 -14.74 8.57 19.77
CA MET A 450 -14.29 9.94 20.02
C MET A 450 -13.67 10.57 18.77
N ALA A 451 -12.80 9.85 18.05
CA ALA A 451 -12.21 10.32 16.79
C ALA A 451 -13.27 10.56 15.70
N ALA A 452 -14.32 9.73 15.67
CA ALA A 452 -15.43 9.90 14.74
C ALA A 452 -16.27 11.15 15.07
N GLN A 453 -16.49 11.46 16.35
CA GLN A 453 -17.38 12.55 16.79
C GLN A 453 -16.67 13.90 16.98
N THR A 454 -15.41 13.89 17.39
CA THR A 454 -14.69 15.09 17.84
C THR A 454 -13.41 15.30 17.04
N THR A 455 -12.98 16.55 16.87
CA THR A 455 -11.73 16.89 16.17
C THR A 455 -10.61 17.19 17.14
N ARG A 456 -10.92 17.84 18.27
CA ARG A 456 -9.98 18.17 19.34
C ARG A 456 -10.66 17.92 20.68
N VAL A 457 -9.94 17.28 21.59
CA VAL A 457 -10.40 16.92 22.95
C VAL A 457 -9.31 17.30 23.94
N GLU A 458 -9.71 17.68 25.15
CA GLU A 458 -8.76 17.90 26.24
C GLU A 458 -8.21 16.55 26.73
N ALA A 459 -6.89 16.44 26.91
CA ALA A 459 -6.26 15.20 27.33
C ALA A 459 -6.77 14.73 28.71
N SER A 460 -6.99 15.70 29.61
CA SER A 460 -7.55 15.49 30.95
C SER A 460 -9.02 15.05 30.92
N SER A 461 -9.78 15.30 29.84
CA SER A 461 -11.20 14.94 29.78
C SER A 461 -11.44 13.50 29.32
N LEU A 462 -10.41 12.80 28.84
CA LEU A 462 -10.54 11.41 28.42
C LEU A 462 -10.66 10.50 29.64
N GLN A 463 -11.81 9.83 29.76
CA GLN A 463 -12.09 8.90 30.85
C GLN A 463 -12.49 7.56 30.27
N VAL A 464 -11.82 6.50 30.71
CA VAL A 464 -12.12 5.13 30.28
C VAL A 464 -12.61 4.37 31.48
N GLY A 465 -13.92 4.44 31.70
CA GLY A 465 -14.61 3.66 32.74
C GLY A 465 -14.44 4.11 34.19
N GLU A 466 -13.78 5.25 34.42
CA GLU A 466 -13.72 5.87 35.74
C GLU A 466 -14.87 6.87 35.94
N THR A 467 -15.23 7.09 37.20
CA THR A 467 -16.26 8.07 37.57
C THR A 467 -15.71 9.50 37.58
N GLN A 468 -14.38 9.65 37.59
CA GLN A 468 -13.66 10.92 37.53
C GLN A 468 -12.43 10.78 36.64
N ALA A 469 -12.08 11.84 35.92
CA ALA A 469 -10.85 11.88 35.12
C ALA A 469 -9.62 11.89 36.04
N SER A 470 -8.75 10.90 35.84
CA SER A 470 -7.42 10.88 36.44
C SER A 470 -6.35 11.17 35.40
N VAL A 471 -5.48 12.14 35.71
CA VAL A 471 -4.28 12.45 34.92
C VAL A 471 -3.34 11.23 34.88
N GLU A 472 -3.32 10.43 35.94
CA GLU A 472 -2.49 9.23 36.02
C GLU A 472 -2.94 8.15 35.02
N VAL A 473 -4.25 7.98 34.85
CA VAL A 473 -4.82 7.02 33.88
C VAL A 473 -4.55 7.46 32.45
N TYR A 474 -4.63 8.76 32.18
CA TYR A 474 -4.22 9.30 30.89
C TYR A 474 -2.75 8.96 30.58
N ILE A 475 -1.83 9.31 31.49
CA ILE A 475 -0.38 9.15 31.30
C ILE A 475 0.05 7.68 31.23
N HIS A 476 -0.52 6.81 32.06
CA HIS A 476 -0.05 5.42 32.18
C HIS A 476 -0.78 4.43 31.29
N GLU A 477 -2.01 4.73 30.86
CA GLU A 477 -2.84 3.79 30.10
C GLU A 477 -3.23 4.34 28.72
N ILE A 478 -3.86 5.50 28.67
CA ILE A 478 -4.47 6.03 27.43
C ILE A 478 -3.41 6.51 26.44
N GLU A 479 -2.49 7.37 26.88
CA GLU A 479 -1.44 7.93 26.03
C GLU A 479 -0.50 6.84 25.47
N PRO A 480 0.04 5.89 26.26
CA PRO A 480 0.86 4.81 25.73
C PRO A 480 0.11 3.92 24.74
N TYR A 481 -1.20 3.70 24.95
CA TYR A 481 -2.03 2.94 24.02
C TYR A 481 -2.24 3.68 22.70
N ILE A 482 -2.55 4.98 22.76
CA ILE A 482 -2.69 5.84 21.58
C ILE A 482 -1.41 5.79 20.73
N LEU A 483 -0.25 5.95 21.36
CA LEU A 483 1.05 6.01 20.67
C LEU A 483 1.48 4.67 20.05
N ASN A 484 1.24 3.55 20.73
CA ASN A 484 1.84 2.26 20.35
C ASN A 484 0.86 1.28 19.67
N GLU A 485 -0.40 1.24 20.10
CA GLU A 485 -1.33 0.14 19.76
C GLU A 485 -2.59 0.60 19.01
N SER A 486 -3.02 1.85 19.15
CA SER A 486 -4.35 2.31 18.69
C SER A 486 -4.53 2.28 17.16
N GLY A 487 -3.44 2.48 16.41
CA GLY A 487 -3.50 2.65 14.95
C GLY A 487 -4.22 3.91 14.47
N LEU A 488 -4.67 4.77 15.39
CA LEU A 488 -5.33 6.05 15.15
C LEU A 488 -4.31 7.12 14.75
N SER A 489 -4.74 8.07 13.92
CA SER A 489 -3.91 9.21 13.52
C SER A 489 -4.19 10.40 14.43
N VAL A 490 -3.32 10.64 15.39
CA VAL A 490 -3.50 11.69 16.40
C VAL A 490 -2.29 12.63 16.49
N GLU A 491 -2.56 13.88 16.83
CA GLU A 491 -1.57 14.88 17.25
C GLU A 491 -1.80 15.18 18.73
N ILE A 492 -0.77 15.02 19.56
CA ILE A 492 -0.82 15.29 20.99
C ILE A 492 -0.08 16.60 21.26
N ASP A 493 -0.79 17.63 21.72
CA ASP A 493 -0.22 18.90 22.15
C ASP A 493 -0.15 18.92 23.67
N HIS A 494 1.04 18.60 24.22
CA HIS A 494 1.28 18.64 25.66
C HIS A 494 1.26 20.05 26.25
N LYS A 495 1.51 21.09 25.44
CA LYS A 495 1.52 22.47 25.92
C LYS A 495 0.10 22.98 26.15
N ALA A 496 -0.81 22.64 25.23
CA ALA A 496 -2.23 22.96 25.36
C ALA A 496 -3.03 21.88 26.11
N GLY A 497 -2.40 20.74 26.46
CA GLY A 497 -3.08 19.61 27.11
C GLY A 497 -4.21 19.04 26.26
N SER A 498 -4.04 18.93 24.95
CA SER A 498 -5.12 18.53 24.04
C SER A 498 -4.68 17.54 22.97
N ILE A 499 -5.59 16.65 22.58
CA ILE A 499 -5.41 15.67 21.51
C ILE A 499 -6.26 16.08 20.32
N SER A 500 -5.65 16.13 19.14
CA SER A 500 -6.34 16.39 17.88
C SER A 500 -6.35 15.13 17.02
N PHE A 501 -7.53 14.70 16.58
CA PHE A 501 -7.70 13.56 15.68
C PHE A 501 -7.49 14.02 14.23
N THR A 502 -6.28 13.80 13.72
CA THR A 502 -5.91 14.13 12.34
C THR A 502 -6.52 13.19 11.33
N HIS A 503 -6.93 13.74 10.19
CA HIS A 503 -7.56 13.02 9.08
C HIS A 503 -8.88 12.35 9.44
N THR A 504 -9.92 13.16 9.61
CA THR A 504 -11.29 12.68 9.66
C THR A 504 -11.95 12.67 8.28
N ALA A 505 -11.60 13.55 7.34
CA ALA A 505 -12.34 13.63 6.07
C ALA A 505 -12.17 12.38 5.15
N LYS A 506 -10.94 11.88 4.94
CA LYS A 506 -10.68 10.80 3.97
C LYS A 506 -11.08 9.42 4.51
N THR A 507 -10.84 9.17 5.79
CA THR A 507 -11.27 7.97 6.53
C THR A 507 -12.77 8.00 6.78
N ARG A 508 -13.40 9.13 7.16
CA ARG A 508 -14.88 9.21 7.22
C ARG A 508 -15.50 8.99 5.84
N VAL A 509 -14.87 9.46 4.76
CA VAL A 509 -15.32 9.15 3.39
C VAL A 509 -15.18 7.66 3.07
N LEU A 510 -14.07 7.01 3.44
CA LEU A 510 -13.85 5.57 3.26
C LEU A 510 -14.76 4.70 4.15
N GLU A 511 -15.00 5.09 5.40
CA GLU A 511 -15.91 4.44 6.34
C GLU A 511 -17.35 4.66 5.93
N ALA A 512 -17.73 5.87 5.48
CA ALA A 512 -19.03 6.12 4.86
C ALA A 512 -19.19 5.28 3.58
N PHE A 513 -18.13 5.12 2.78
CA PHE A 513 -18.14 4.23 1.61
C PHE A 513 -18.31 2.76 1.99
N ASN A 514 -17.62 2.29 3.03
CA ASN A 514 -17.71 0.92 3.53
C ASN A 514 -19.07 0.64 4.19
N ALA A 515 -19.59 1.57 4.98
CA ALA A 515 -20.92 1.49 5.58
C ALA A 515 -22.03 1.56 4.52
N LEU A 516 -21.86 2.37 3.45
CA LEU A 516 -22.73 2.28 2.27
C LEU A 516 -22.59 0.91 1.61
N ALA A 517 -21.38 0.40 1.40
CA ALA A 517 -21.14 -0.90 0.77
C ALA A 517 -21.66 -2.09 1.60
N GLU A 518 -21.82 -1.95 2.91
CA GLU A 518 -22.45 -2.94 3.79
C GLU A 518 -23.98 -2.83 3.83
N ARG A 519 -24.54 -1.62 3.63
CA ARG A 519 -25.99 -1.37 3.56
C ARG A 519 -26.60 -1.54 2.16
N VAL A 520 -25.78 -1.56 1.11
CA VAL A 520 -26.21 -2.06 -0.20
C VAL A 520 -26.44 -3.56 -0.05
N ASP A 521 -27.67 -4.01 -0.28
CA ASP A 521 -28.04 -5.42 -0.26
C ASP A 521 -27.00 -6.26 -1.00
N ARG A 522 -26.20 -7.01 -0.23
CA ARG A 522 -25.43 -8.13 -0.78
C ARG A 522 -26.45 -9.19 -1.15
N HIS A 523 -27.04 -9.05 -2.33
CA HIS A 523 -27.63 -10.22 -2.98
C HIS A 523 -26.59 -11.34 -2.90
N PRO A 524 -26.97 -12.54 -2.43
CA PRO A 524 -26.06 -13.67 -2.45
C PRO A 524 -25.53 -13.76 -3.87
N ALA A 525 -24.23 -14.03 -4.05
CA ALA A 525 -23.66 -14.24 -5.37
C ALA A 525 -24.59 -15.19 -6.11
N ALA A 526 -25.31 -14.66 -7.11
CA ALA A 526 -26.25 -15.44 -7.88
C ALA A 526 -25.50 -16.69 -8.34
N PRO A 527 -26.10 -17.89 -8.22
CA PRO A 527 -25.45 -19.11 -8.66
C PRO A 527 -24.96 -18.85 -10.08
N ARG A 528 -23.63 -18.86 -10.28
CA ARG A 528 -22.95 -18.38 -11.50
C ARG A 528 -23.86 -18.58 -12.70
N TRP A 529 -24.56 -17.52 -13.12
CA TRP A 529 -25.24 -17.59 -14.39
C TRP A 529 -24.13 -17.81 -15.39
N LYS A 530 -24.15 -18.97 -16.06
CA LYS A 530 -23.37 -19.15 -17.28
C LYS A 530 -23.66 -17.89 -18.10
N LEU A 531 -22.66 -17.03 -18.25
CA LEU A 531 -22.76 -15.88 -19.14
C LEU A 531 -23.19 -16.46 -20.49
N ASP A 532 -24.42 -16.17 -20.92
CA ASP A 532 -24.92 -16.53 -22.24
C ASP A 532 -24.26 -15.60 -23.26
N ILE A 533 -22.94 -15.79 -23.44
CA ILE A 533 -22.16 -15.10 -24.46
C ILE A 533 -22.53 -15.75 -25.79
N ARG A 534 -23.60 -15.24 -26.38
CA ARG A 534 -23.96 -15.60 -27.74
C ARG A 534 -22.92 -15.03 -28.71
N PRO A 535 -22.64 -15.72 -29.82
CA PRO A 535 -21.71 -15.24 -30.86
C PRO A 535 -22.04 -13.81 -31.33
N GLU A 536 -23.33 -13.47 -31.37
CA GLU A 536 -23.83 -12.13 -31.73
C GLU A 536 -23.31 -11.01 -30.81
N HIS A 537 -23.11 -11.29 -29.52
CA HIS A 537 -22.59 -10.30 -28.57
C HIS A 537 -21.09 -10.04 -28.78
N LEU A 538 -20.34 -11.09 -29.12
CA LEU A 538 -18.93 -10.97 -29.49
C LEU A 538 -18.78 -10.23 -30.82
N GLN A 539 -19.66 -10.49 -31.77
CA GLN A 539 -19.65 -9.81 -33.07
C GLN A 539 -19.98 -8.33 -32.94
N ARG A 540 -20.99 -7.94 -32.15
CA ARG A 540 -21.28 -6.52 -31.86
C ARG A 540 -20.13 -5.81 -31.13
N ALA A 541 -19.44 -6.50 -30.23
CA ALA A 541 -18.27 -5.94 -29.54
C ALA A 541 -17.09 -5.75 -30.52
N HIS A 542 -16.87 -6.70 -31.42
CA HIS A 542 -15.87 -6.64 -32.48
C HIS A 542 -16.18 -5.50 -33.47
N ASP A 543 -17.42 -5.40 -33.95
CA ASP A 543 -17.84 -4.34 -34.87
C ASP A 543 -17.69 -2.96 -34.26
N ARG A 544 -18.07 -2.80 -32.98
CA ARG A 544 -17.86 -1.56 -32.23
C ARG A 544 -16.39 -1.20 -32.10
N SER A 545 -15.53 -2.19 -31.84
CA SER A 545 -14.08 -1.98 -31.78
C SER A 545 -13.51 -1.55 -33.13
N ASN A 546 -13.95 -2.16 -34.23
CA ASN A 546 -13.51 -1.81 -35.58
C ASN A 546 -13.96 -0.39 -35.97
N ILE A 547 -15.18 0.01 -35.62
CA ILE A 547 -15.68 1.36 -35.88
C ILE A 547 -14.84 2.41 -35.13
N PHE A 548 -14.49 2.16 -33.87
CA PHE A 548 -13.63 3.08 -33.12
C PHE A 548 -12.23 3.16 -33.71
N HIS A 549 -11.65 2.03 -34.13
CA HIS A 549 -10.33 2.01 -34.77
C HIS A 549 -10.33 2.77 -36.10
N LEU A 550 -11.37 2.60 -36.92
CA LEU A 550 -11.53 3.33 -38.18
C LEU A 550 -11.69 4.84 -37.93
N LEU A 551 -12.48 5.22 -36.94
CA LEU A 551 -12.70 6.61 -36.59
C LEU A 551 -11.43 7.28 -36.07
N GLN A 552 -10.64 6.56 -35.28
CA GLN A 552 -9.31 7.00 -34.85
C GLN A 552 -8.39 7.24 -36.05
N HIS A 553 -8.32 6.29 -36.98
CA HIS A 553 -7.48 6.42 -38.19
C HIS A 553 -7.89 7.63 -39.04
N ILE A 554 -9.19 7.85 -39.26
CA ILE A 554 -9.69 9.02 -40.01
C ILE A 554 -9.35 10.34 -39.29
N CYS A 555 -9.45 10.36 -37.96
CA CYS A 555 -9.05 11.52 -37.17
C CYS A 555 -7.54 11.82 -37.28
N GLU A 556 -6.70 10.78 -37.31
CA GLU A 556 -5.26 10.89 -37.48
C GLU A 556 -4.90 11.41 -38.90
N GLU A 557 -5.47 10.81 -39.95
CA GLU A 557 -5.27 11.26 -41.34
C GLU A 557 -5.71 12.71 -41.56
N THR A 558 -6.87 13.10 -41.02
CA THR A 558 -7.36 14.48 -41.13
C THR A 558 -6.49 15.46 -40.35
N ALA A 559 -5.91 15.06 -39.21
CA ALA A 559 -4.95 15.87 -38.48
C ALA A 559 -3.63 16.02 -39.26
N GLU A 560 -3.15 14.96 -39.90
CA GLU A 560 -1.94 15.00 -40.74
C GLU A 560 -2.13 15.86 -41.99
N ALA A 561 -3.25 15.73 -42.69
CA ALA A 561 -3.57 16.57 -43.84
C ALA A 561 -3.64 18.07 -43.48
N ARG A 562 -4.15 18.41 -42.28
CA ARG A 562 -4.13 19.80 -41.77
C ARG A 562 -2.71 20.29 -41.53
N ARG A 563 -1.83 19.45 -40.96
CA ARG A 563 -0.42 19.80 -40.74
C ARG A 563 0.32 20.00 -42.05
N GLN A 564 0.08 19.17 -43.06
CA GLN A 564 0.68 19.31 -44.39
C GLN A 564 0.23 20.60 -45.08
N ARG A 565 -1.09 20.88 -45.11
CA ARG A 565 -1.62 22.14 -45.68
C ARG A 565 -1.07 23.38 -44.99
N ALA A 566 -0.86 23.33 -43.67
CA ALA A 566 -0.25 24.44 -42.94
C ALA A 566 1.21 24.68 -43.35
N LYS A 567 1.99 23.60 -43.52
CA LYS A 567 3.38 23.68 -44.00
C LYS A 567 3.46 24.22 -45.44
N GLU A 568 2.65 23.69 -46.35
CA GLU A 568 2.62 24.16 -47.74
C GLU A 568 2.22 25.64 -47.85
N LYS A 569 1.28 26.08 -47.01
CA LYS A 569 0.89 27.49 -46.95
C LYS A 569 2.04 28.36 -46.47
N GLU A 570 2.74 27.95 -45.40
CA GLU A 570 3.89 28.67 -44.88
C GLU A 570 5.04 28.75 -45.89
N GLU A 571 5.29 27.68 -46.65
CA GLU A 571 6.30 27.67 -47.72
C GLU A 571 5.93 28.63 -48.86
N LYS A 572 4.66 28.62 -49.31
CA LYS A 572 4.17 29.57 -50.33
C LYS A 572 4.28 31.01 -49.85
N ASP A 573 3.92 31.29 -48.59
CA ASP A 573 4.04 32.64 -48.02
C ASP A 573 5.51 33.08 -47.96
N ARG A 574 6.44 32.18 -47.64
CA ARG A 574 7.89 32.46 -47.67
C ARG A 574 8.42 32.71 -49.08
N GLU A 575 7.96 31.95 -50.09
CA GLU A 575 8.35 32.15 -51.49
C GLU A 575 7.82 33.49 -52.02
N ASN A 576 6.56 33.81 -51.76
CA ASN A 576 5.98 35.10 -52.14
C ASN A 576 6.74 36.27 -51.49
N ALA A 577 7.07 36.17 -50.20
CA ALA A 577 7.86 37.17 -49.51
C ALA A 577 9.29 37.32 -50.08
N ARG A 578 9.87 36.25 -50.63
CA ARG A 578 11.16 36.33 -51.35
C ARG A 578 11.02 37.03 -52.69
N LEU A 579 9.99 36.69 -53.47
CA LEU A 579 9.72 37.32 -54.76
C LEU A 579 9.43 38.82 -54.60
N GLU A 580 8.64 39.21 -53.60
CA GLU A 580 8.38 40.62 -53.29
C GLU A 580 9.66 41.38 -52.92
N ARG A 581 10.61 40.75 -52.22
CA ARG A 581 11.91 41.37 -51.93
C ARG A 581 12.73 41.60 -53.19
N ILE A 582 12.75 40.62 -54.09
CA ILE A 582 13.47 40.71 -55.38
C ILE A 582 12.88 41.84 -56.23
N GLU A 583 11.55 41.88 -56.41
CA GLU A 583 10.90 42.96 -57.16
C GLU A 583 11.17 44.35 -56.57
N ASN A 584 11.16 44.47 -55.24
CA ASN A 584 11.43 45.73 -54.57
C ASN A 584 12.90 46.17 -54.74
N GLU A 585 13.85 45.24 -54.77
CA GLU A 585 15.25 45.53 -55.06
C GLU A 585 15.45 45.95 -56.53
N GLU A 586 14.76 45.31 -57.47
CA GLU A 586 14.78 45.69 -58.88
C GLU A 586 14.20 47.09 -59.11
N LYS A 587 13.04 47.40 -58.51
CA LYS A 587 12.43 48.74 -58.56
C LYS A 587 13.38 49.81 -58.00
N LYS A 588 14.11 49.50 -56.93
CA LYS A 588 15.14 50.42 -56.39
C LYS A 588 16.30 50.61 -57.36
N LYS A 589 16.79 49.56 -58.01
CA LYS A 589 17.86 49.64 -59.02
C LYS A 589 17.42 50.46 -60.24
N GLU A 590 16.21 50.25 -60.74
CA GLU A 590 15.65 51.02 -61.85
C GLU A 590 15.47 52.50 -61.51
N ALA A 591 14.98 52.82 -60.30
CA ALA A 591 14.85 54.19 -59.83
C ALA A 591 16.23 54.90 -59.74
N VAL A 592 17.27 54.20 -59.29
CA VAL A 592 18.64 54.72 -59.27
C VAL A 592 19.16 54.97 -60.69
N ARG A 593 18.91 54.06 -61.64
CA ARG A 593 19.33 54.22 -63.04
C ARG A 593 18.64 55.42 -63.70
N LEU A 594 17.32 55.54 -63.55
CA LEU A 594 16.55 56.68 -64.06
C LEU A 594 17.03 58.01 -63.47
N ALA A 595 17.38 58.04 -62.19
CA ALA A 595 17.94 59.24 -61.56
C ALA A 595 19.32 59.61 -62.12
N GLN A 596 20.16 58.63 -62.47
CA GLN A 596 21.45 58.87 -63.14
C GLN A 596 21.26 59.39 -64.57
N GLU A 597 20.35 58.79 -65.34
CA GLU A 597 20.01 59.25 -66.70
C GLU A 597 19.47 60.69 -66.69
N ALA A 598 18.59 61.02 -65.73
CA ALA A 598 18.06 62.37 -65.56
C ALA A 598 19.14 63.40 -65.21
N ARG A 599 20.12 63.03 -64.35
CA ARG A 599 21.28 63.88 -64.05
C ARG A 599 22.14 64.11 -65.29
N GLY A 600 22.44 63.07 -66.06
CA GLY A 600 23.20 63.20 -67.30
C GLY A 600 22.50 64.09 -68.35
N LEU A 601 21.17 63.99 -68.47
CA LEU A 601 20.39 64.89 -69.33
C LEU A 601 20.44 66.35 -68.88
N ALA A 602 20.37 66.60 -67.57
CA ALA A 602 20.46 67.95 -67.02
C ALA A 602 21.84 68.59 -67.30
N GLU A 603 22.93 67.84 -67.10
CA GLU A 603 24.30 68.29 -67.42
C GLU A 603 24.46 68.61 -68.91
N TYR A 604 23.91 67.77 -69.79
CA TYR A 604 23.95 68.01 -71.24
C TYR A 604 23.17 69.27 -71.66
N GLN A 605 21.98 69.49 -71.08
CA GLN A 605 21.18 70.68 -71.34
C GLN A 605 21.89 71.96 -70.87
N GLU A 606 22.59 71.90 -69.74
CA GLU A 606 23.37 73.02 -69.23
C GLU A 606 24.51 73.39 -70.18
N HIS A 607 25.22 72.40 -70.72
CA HIS A 607 26.25 72.61 -71.75
C HIS A 607 25.69 73.25 -73.03
N ILE A 608 24.51 72.81 -73.50
CA ILE A 608 23.82 73.45 -74.65
C ILE A 608 23.51 74.92 -74.34
N ASN A 609 22.99 75.20 -73.15
CA ASN A 609 22.64 76.56 -72.74
C ASN A 609 23.87 77.47 -72.67
N GLN A 610 25.00 76.99 -72.15
CA GLN A 610 26.27 77.72 -72.18
C GLN A 610 26.71 78.05 -73.62
N ASN A 611 26.56 77.13 -74.56
CA ASN A 611 26.88 77.38 -75.97
C ASN A 611 25.93 78.40 -76.62
N ARG A 612 24.64 78.39 -76.28
CA ARG A 612 23.69 79.43 -76.71
C ARG A 612 24.06 80.81 -76.17
N ARG A 613 24.53 80.91 -74.92
CA ARG A 613 25.00 82.16 -74.31
C ARG A 613 26.25 82.71 -75.01
N LYS A 614 27.20 81.84 -75.38
CA LYS A 614 28.35 82.21 -76.22
C LYS A 614 27.91 82.84 -77.54
N LEU A 615 26.92 82.23 -78.20
CA LEU A 615 26.40 82.74 -79.47
C LEU A 615 25.70 84.10 -79.31
N ALA A 616 24.92 84.28 -78.25
CA ALA A 616 24.24 85.53 -77.94
C ALA A 616 25.23 86.69 -77.71
N LEU A 617 26.31 86.43 -76.95
CA LEU A 617 27.38 87.42 -76.73
C LEU A 617 28.06 87.84 -78.04
N ARG A 618 28.41 86.90 -78.93
CA ARG A 618 29.01 87.23 -80.23
C ARG A 618 28.11 88.14 -81.07
N ARG A 619 26.82 87.79 -81.17
CA ARG A 619 25.84 88.59 -81.94
C ARG A 619 25.68 90.01 -81.38
N LEU A 620 25.77 90.18 -80.07
CA LEU A 620 25.67 91.51 -79.45
C LEU A 620 26.92 92.34 -79.68
N GLN A 621 28.12 91.74 -79.67
CA GLN A 621 29.37 92.41 -80.02
C GLN A 621 29.40 92.86 -81.49
N GLU A 622 28.83 92.05 -82.40
CA GLU A 622 28.69 92.41 -83.81
C GLU A 622 27.70 93.57 -84.02
N LYS A 623 26.58 93.57 -83.30
CA LYS A 623 25.50 94.56 -83.47
C LYS A 623 25.85 95.93 -82.87
N TYR A 624 26.56 95.97 -81.75
CA TYR A 624 26.96 97.20 -81.07
C TYR A 624 28.48 97.35 -81.10
N LYS A 625 28.99 98.02 -82.13
CA LYS A 625 30.44 98.25 -82.32
C LYS A 625 31.01 99.00 -81.11
N GLY A 626 31.93 98.36 -80.38
CA GLY A 626 32.56 98.89 -79.16
C GLY A 626 32.07 98.26 -77.84
N PHE A 627 31.09 97.36 -77.88
CA PHE A 627 30.62 96.63 -76.70
C PHE A 627 31.56 95.45 -76.35
N VAL A 628 32.20 95.49 -75.18
CA VAL A 628 33.12 94.44 -74.70
C VAL A 628 32.53 93.78 -73.44
N ALA A 629 32.45 92.45 -73.43
CA ALA A 629 31.92 91.66 -72.32
C ALA A 629 32.88 90.52 -71.93
N PRO A 630 33.14 90.27 -70.63
CA PRO A 630 34.10 89.26 -70.19
C PRO A 630 33.62 87.80 -70.40
N PRO A 631 34.52 86.86 -70.73
CA PRO A 631 34.15 85.47 -71.05
C PRO A 631 33.62 84.65 -69.87
N THR A 632 33.82 85.10 -68.63
CA THR A 632 33.33 84.44 -67.41
C THR A 632 31.80 84.49 -67.25
N LEU A 633 31.12 85.41 -67.95
CA LEU A 633 29.65 85.53 -67.94
C LEU A 633 28.93 84.27 -68.42
N ILE A 634 29.56 83.48 -69.29
CA ILE A 634 28.94 82.30 -69.93
C ILE A 634 28.62 81.19 -68.92
N GLN A 635 29.45 81.07 -67.87
CA GLN A 635 29.37 80.00 -66.85
C GLN A 635 28.37 80.30 -65.74
N LYS A 636 27.82 81.52 -65.68
CA LYS A 636 26.83 81.90 -64.64
C LYS A 636 25.45 81.30 -64.94
N ASN A 637 24.60 81.22 -63.92
CA ASN A 637 23.22 80.75 -64.06
C ASN A 637 22.42 81.60 -65.07
N SER A 638 21.36 81.01 -65.66
CA SER A 638 20.66 81.63 -66.79
C SER A 638 20.05 83.00 -66.47
N THR A 639 19.54 83.15 -65.25
CA THR A 639 18.98 84.41 -64.74
C THR A 639 20.06 85.47 -64.60
N ASP A 640 21.19 85.10 -64.03
CA ASP A 640 22.29 86.01 -63.72
C ASP A 640 23.01 86.45 -64.99
N PHE A 641 23.20 85.53 -65.95
CA PHE A 641 23.72 85.86 -67.28
C PHE A 641 22.88 86.93 -67.96
N VAL A 642 21.55 86.78 -67.97
CA VAL A 642 20.66 87.75 -68.63
C VAL A 642 20.67 89.09 -67.89
N GLN A 643 20.64 89.09 -66.56
CA GLN A 643 20.65 90.33 -65.77
C GLN A 643 21.94 91.13 -65.96
N GLU A 644 23.11 90.46 -65.91
CA GLU A 644 24.41 91.12 -66.04
C GLU A 644 24.72 91.55 -67.48
N LEU A 645 24.25 90.78 -68.47
CA LEU A 645 24.31 91.16 -69.89
C LEU A 645 23.45 92.40 -70.16
N MET A 646 22.22 92.44 -69.62
CA MET A 646 21.28 93.53 -69.83
C MET A 646 21.73 94.83 -69.19
N THR A 647 22.31 94.78 -67.98
CA THR A 647 22.88 95.96 -67.30
C THR A 647 24.02 96.57 -68.11
N ARG A 648 24.95 95.76 -68.60
CA ARG A 648 26.06 96.24 -69.45
C ARG A 648 25.58 96.81 -70.78
N LEU A 649 24.59 96.18 -71.41
CA LEU A 649 24.01 96.69 -72.66
C LEU A 649 23.30 98.04 -72.45
N THR A 650 22.60 98.21 -71.32
CA THR A 650 21.92 99.47 -71.00
C THR A 650 22.90 100.59 -70.64
N GLU A 651 24.02 100.30 -69.98
CA GLU A 651 25.10 101.28 -69.76
C GLU A 651 25.67 101.81 -71.09
N HIS A 652 25.93 100.91 -72.06
CA HIS A 652 26.44 101.29 -73.37
C HIS A 652 25.44 102.15 -74.17
N LEU A 653 24.15 101.82 -74.13
CA LEU A 653 23.09 102.58 -74.82
C LEU A 653 22.79 103.94 -74.15
N LYS A 654 22.95 104.06 -72.83
CA LYS A 654 22.80 105.33 -72.10
C LYS A 654 23.87 106.36 -72.47
N GLY A 655 25.09 105.93 -72.80
CA GLY A 655 26.14 106.83 -73.32
C GLY A 655 25.77 107.49 -74.66
N THR A 656 25.03 106.79 -75.53
CA THR A 656 24.61 107.30 -76.85
C THR A 656 23.37 108.21 -76.83
N THR A 657 22.63 108.27 -75.72
CA THR A 657 21.32 108.96 -75.65
C THR A 657 21.39 110.35 -75.01
N GLN A 658 22.50 110.73 -74.35
CA GLN A 658 22.70 112.08 -73.81
C GLN A 658 22.90 113.17 -74.88
N GLN A 659 23.11 112.81 -76.14
CA GLN A 659 23.18 113.75 -77.29
C GLN A 659 21.80 114.19 -77.84
N LYS A 660 20.68 113.64 -77.34
CA LYS A 660 19.33 113.88 -77.90
C LYS A 660 18.36 114.62 -76.94
N THR A 661 18.88 115.42 -76.03
CA THR A 661 18.12 116.09 -74.95
C THR A 661 17.45 117.42 -75.36
N ALA A 662 17.49 117.82 -76.62
CA ALA A 662 16.78 119.01 -77.13
C ALA A 662 15.26 118.81 -77.39
N ASP A 663 14.79 117.56 -77.48
CA ASP A 663 13.38 117.24 -77.80
C ASP A 663 12.48 116.96 -76.58
N VAL A 664 13.03 117.09 -75.36
CA VAL A 664 12.38 116.67 -74.10
C VAL A 664 11.13 117.49 -73.76
N THR A 665 10.90 118.65 -74.38
CA THR A 665 9.68 119.44 -74.20
C THR A 665 8.47 118.94 -75.00
N LYS A 666 8.65 118.08 -76.03
CA LYS A 666 7.54 117.44 -76.78
C LYS A 666 7.02 116.15 -76.12
N MET A 667 7.85 115.45 -75.35
CA MET A 667 7.54 114.10 -74.84
C MET A 667 6.53 114.09 -73.68
N ASN A 668 6.41 115.19 -72.93
CA ASN A 668 5.44 115.30 -71.84
C ASN A 668 3.97 115.28 -72.32
N HIS A 669 3.71 115.59 -73.60
CA HIS A 669 2.39 115.44 -74.20
C HIS A 669 2.08 114.00 -74.68
N PHE A 670 3.11 113.16 -74.84
CA PHE A 670 2.97 111.76 -75.28
C PHE A 670 2.78 110.79 -74.10
N GLU A 671 3.42 111.05 -72.96
CA GLU A 671 3.26 110.22 -71.75
C GLU A 671 1.83 110.22 -71.18
N ARG A 672 1.03 111.27 -71.47
CA ARG A 672 -0.38 111.31 -71.08
C ARG A 672 -1.25 110.39 -71.96
N ALA A 673 -0.89 110.19 -73.23
CA ALA A 673 -1.61 109.32 -74.17
C ALA A 673 -1.28 107.83 -73.99
N CYS A 674 -0.05 107.48 -73.57
CA CYS A 674 0.32 106.08 -73.35
C CYS A 674 -0.27 105.46 -72.07
N ARG A 675 -0.56 106.27 -71.04
CA ARG A 675 -1.20 105.78 -69.80
C ARG A 675 -2.65 105.34 -69.99
N GLU A 676 -3.36 105.82 -71.01
CA GLU A 676 -4.71 105.37 -71.35
C GLU A 676 -4.71 104.02 -72.11
N LEU A 677 -3.61 103.66 -72.78
CA LEU A 677 -3.49 102.45 -73.61
C LEU A 677 -2.98 101.19 -72.85
N GLU A 678 -2.32 101.35 -71.71
CA GLU A 678 -1.73 100.21 -70.96
C GLU A 678 -2.67 99.58 -69.93
N ILE A 679 -3.71 100.29 -69.49
CA ILE A 679 -4.69 99.83 -68.49
C ILE A 679 -5.49 98.58 -68.96
N PRO A 680 -5.88 98.42 -70.25
CA PRO A 680 -6.59 97.23 -70.71
C PRO A 680 -5.72 95.97 -70.78
N LYS A 681 -4.43 96.09 -71.13
CA LYS A 681 -3.54 94.93 -71.32
C LYS A 681 -3.18 94.24 -70.00
N ARG A 682 -3.08 95.01 -68.90
CA ARG A 682 -2.93 94.43 -67.55
C ARG A 682 -4.20 93.75 -67.06
N LYS A 683 -5.39 94.25 -67.43
CA LYS A 683 -6.67 93.57 -67.16
C LYS A 683 -6.82 92.28 -67.97
N ALA A 684 -6.32 92.23 -69.21
CA ALA A 684 -6.36 91.02 -70.05
C ALA A 684 -5.44 89.90 -69.54
N LEU A 685 -4.24 90.22 -69.03
CA LEU A 685 -3.35 89.24 -68.39
C LEU A 685 -3.94 88.70 -67.09
N GLY A 686 -4.51 89.57 -66.24
CA GLY A 686 -5.21 89.14 -65.03
C GLY A 686 -6.45 88.28 -65.32
N LEU A 687 -7.15 88.53 -66.43
CA LEU A 687 -8.27 87.70 -66.87
C LEU A 687 -7.81 86.33 -67.39
N ALA A 688 -6.69 86.25 -68.13
CA ALA A 688 -6.16 84.98 -68.64
C ALA A 688 -5.67 84.06 -67.51
N GLU A 689 -4.98 84.62 -66.51
CA GLU A 689 -4.57 83.86 -65.31
C GLU A 689 -5.79 83.45 -64.46
N ALA A 690 -6.80 84.32 -64.35
CA ALA A 690 -8.06 83.98 -63.70
C ALA A 690 -8.83 82.88 -64.45
N GLU A 691 -8.77 82.84 -65.79
CA GLU A 691 -9.39 81.78 -66.61
C GLU A 691 -8.64 80.44 -66.47
N GLN A 692 -7.31 80.44 -66.41
CA GLN A 692 -6.55 79.22 -66.12
C GLN A 692 -6.91 78.64 -64.74
N HIS A 693 -6.92 79.47 -63.71
CA HIS A 693 -7.34 79.00 -62.38
C HIS A 693 -8.82 78.63 -62.32
N LYS A 694 -9.69 79.24 -63.13
CA LYS A 694 -11.09 78.85 -63.25
C LYS A 694 -11.23 77.50 -63.97
N ALA A 695 -10.40 77.21 -64.97
CA ALA A 695 -10.35 75.92 -65.67
C ALA A 695 -9.83 74.80 -64.76
N GLU A 696 -8.78 75.06 -63.98
CA GLU A 696 -8.27 74.10 -62.97
C GLU A 696 -9.33 73.82 -61.89
N ARG A 697 -10.00 74.86 -61.38
CA ARG A 697 -11.10 74.69 -60.42
C ARG A 697 -12.30 73.98 -61.05
N ALA A 698 -12.58 74.19 -62.34
CA ALA A 698 -13.64 73.50 -63.06
C ALA A 698 -13.31 72.01 -63.25
N ALA A 699 -12.09 71.67 -63.64
CA ALA A 699 -11.64 70.29 -63.75
C ALA A 699 -11.62 69.58 -62.38
N ALA A 700 -11.16 70.26 -61.33
CA ALA A 700 -11.24 69.75 -59.97
C ALA A 700 -12.69 69.55 -59.51
N ARG A 701 -13.61 70.47 -59.86
CA ARG A 701 -15.04 70.31 -59.60
C ARG A 701 -15.66 69.17 -60.41
N GLU A 702 -15.33 69.00 -61.68
CA GLU A 702 -15.83 67.87 -62.49
C GLU A 702 -15.37 66.54 -61.92
N ASN A 703 -14.09 66.43 -61.56
CA ASN A 703 -13.57 65.23 -60.90
C ASN A 703 -14.26 64.97 -59.55
N PHE A 704 -14.52 66.02 -58.77
CA PHE A 704 -15.27 65.93 -57.51
C PHE A 704 -16.73 65.52 -57.73
N ILE A 705 -17.39 66.05 -58.77
CA ILE A 705 -18.77 65.69 -59.15
C ILE A 705 -18.83 64.25 -59.67
N ILE A 706 -17.87 63.80 -60.48
CA ILE A 706 -17.79 62.41 -60.95
C ILE A 706 -17.58 61.46 -59.78
N HIS A 707 -16.70 61.81 -58.83
CA HIS A 707 -16.51 61.04 -57.60
C HIS A 707 -17.80 61.00 -56.76
N HIS A 708 -18.45 62.13 -56.56
CA HIS A 708 -19.74 62.20 -55.86
C HIS A 708 -20.86 61.46 -56.59
N ARG A 709 -20.86 61.42 -57.93
CA ARG A 709 -21.85 60.67 -58.72
C ARG A 709 -21.63 59.17 -58.59
N LYS A 710 -20.38 58.70 -58.63
CA LYS A 710 -20.03 57.30 -58.34
C LYS A 710 -20.39 56.90 -56.91
N GLU A 711 -20.10 57.76 -55.92
CA GLU A 711 -20.55 57.56 -54.53
C GLU A 711 -22.06 57.57 -54.40
N PHE A 712 -22.77 58.46 -55.10
CA PHE A 712 -24.22 58.55 -55.08
C PHE A 712 -24.86 57.32 -55.73
N GLU A 713 -24.36 56.86 -56.88
CA GLU A 713 -24.81 55.63 -57.53
C GLU A 713 -24.56 54.42 -56.64
N LYS A 714 -23.40 54.34 -55.99
CA LYS A 714 -23.10 53.31 -54.98
C LYS A 714 -24.08 53.37 -53.81
N ARG A 715 -24.36 54.56 -53.26
CA ARG A 715 -25.35 54.76 -52.18
C ARG A 715 -26.79 54.48 -52.63
N GLN A 716 -27.14 54.69 -53.89
CA GLN A 716 -28.45 54.30 -54.44
C GLN A 716 -28.56 52.78 -54.56
N LEU A 717 -27.49 52.10 -54.98
CA LEU A 717 -27.41 50.63 -55.01
C LEU A 717 -27.49 50.05 -53.59
N ASP A 718 -26.74 50.62 -52.64
CA ASP A 718 -26.81 50.28 -51.23
C ASP A 718 -28.20 50.57 -50.66
N ASN A 719 -28.84 51.69 -51.01
CA ASN A 719 -30.23 51.99 -50.61
C ASN A 719 -31.27 51.04 -51.24
N GLN A 720 -31.05 50.54 -52.46
CA GLN A 720 -31.92 49.52 -53.06
C GLN A 720 -31.76 48.17 -52.35
N ILE A 721 -30.53 47.82 -51.96
CA ILE A 721 -30.24 46.64 -51.13
C ILE A 721 -30.88 46.81 -49.74
N LEU A 722 -30.69 47.95 -49.08
CA LEU A 722 -31.29 48.29 -47.79
C LEU A 722 -32.83 48.33 -47.84
N LYS A 723 -33.45 48.77 -48.94
CA LYS A 723 -34.91 48.70 -49.13
C LYS A 723 -35.47 47.28 -49.15
N LYS A 724 -34.67 46.27 -49.56
CA LYS A 724 -35.06 44.86 -49.43
C LYS A 724 -35.06 44.43 -47.96
N PHE A 725 -34.06 44.86 -47.20
CA PHE A 725 -33.95 44.59 -45.76
C PHE A 725 -34.93 45.41 -44.89
N LEU A 726 -35.45 46.55 -45.36
CA LEU A 726 -36.46 47.33 -44.63
C LEU A 726 -37.80 46.58 -44.48
N LYS A 727 -38.18 45.73 -45.44
CA LYS A 727 -39.37 44.86 -45.29
C LYS A 727 -39.13 43.76 -44.25
N GLU A 728 -37.91 43.23 -44.19
CA GLU A 728 -37.50 42.21 -43.22
C GLU A 728 -37.34 42.80 -41.81
N ALA A 729 -36.90 44.07 -41.70
CA ALA A 729 -36.80 44.81 -40.44
C ALA A 729 -38.17 45.20 -39.85
N VAL A 730 -39.17 45.49 -40.68
CA VAL A 730 -40.57 45.73 -40.23
C VAL A 730 -41.17 44.44 -39.66
N ILE A 731 -40.95 43.29 -40.32
CA ILE A 731 -41.41 41.98 -39.83
C ILE A 731 -40.72 41.60 -38.51
N PHE A 732 -39.43 41.93 -38.37
CA PHE A 732 -38.67 41.67 -37.14
C PHE A 732 -39.11 42.58 -35.97
N ALA A 733 -39.42 43.86 -36.24
CA ALA A 733 -39.93 44.81 -35.25
C ALA A 733 -41.38 44.48 -34.80
N GLU A 734 -42.24 44.01 -35.71
CA GLU A 734 -43.60 43.55 -35.39
C GLU A 734 -43.61 42.29 -34.50
N GLN A 735 -42.57 41.44 -34.58
CA GLN A 735 -42.45 40.22 -33.77
C GLN A 735 -41.84 40.42 -32.37
N THR A 736 -41.15 41.53 -32.08
CA THR A 736 -40.39 41.72 -30.82
C THR A 736 -40.98 42.71 -29.79
N GLN A 737 -42.12 43.37 -30.05
CA GLN A 737 -42.80 44.26 -29.06
C GLN A 737 -44.24 43.86 -28.67
N MET A 738 -44.60 42.58 -28.84
CA MET A 738 -45.66 41.90 -28.07
C MET A 738 -45.26 41.68 -26.58
N LYS A 739 -44.87 42.74 -25.85
CA LYS A 739 -44.74 42.73 -24.37
C LYS A 739 -45.03 44.11 -23.76
N GLY A 740 -46.28 44.57 -23.88
CA GLY A 740 -46.83 45.64 -23.04
C GLY A 740 -47.82 45.05 -22.03
N LYS A 741 -47.47 45.06 -20.73
CA LYS A 741 -48.46 44.87 -19.66
C LYS A 741 -48.95 46.25 -19.23
N VAL A 742 -50.19 46.60 -19.55
CA VAL A 742 -50.87 47.80 -19.06
C VAL A 742 -51.43 47.52 -17.66
N SER A 743 -51.27 48.46 -16.73
CA SER A 743 -51.57 48.30 -15.32
C SER A 743 -53.08 48.35 -15.05
N LYS A 744 -53.59 47.46 -14.19
CA LYS A 744 -54.99 47.45 -13.72
C LYS A 744 -55.47 48.79 -13.15
N ARG A 745 -54.53 49.67 -12.75
CA ARG A 745 -54.80 51.02 -12.26
C ARG A 745 -55.29 51.97 -13.35
N ASP A 746 -54.81 51.80 -14.58
CA ASP A 746 -55.15 52.66 -15.72
C ASP A 746 -56.52 52.27 -16.30
N GLU A 747 -56.86 50.97 -16.27
CA GLU A 747 -58.22 50.48 -16.60
C GLU A 747 -59.26 50.94 -15.56
N GLN A 748 -58.92 50.93 -14.28
CA GLN A 748 -59.82 51.43 -13.23
C GLN A 748 -60.03 52.94 -13.31
N GLN A 749 -59.00 53.72 -13.68
CA GLN A 749 -59.13 55.17 -13.88
C GLN A 749 -59.96 55.52 -15.12
N MET A 750 -59.82 54.75 -16.21
CA MET A 750 -60.65 54.92 -17.41
C MET A 750 -62.13 54.63 -17.14
N LEU A 751 -62.45 53.59 -16.36
CA LEU A 751 -63.82 53.27 -15.97
C LEU A 751 -64.42 54.31 -15.00
N LEU A 752 -63.63 54.84 -14.06
CA LEU A 752 -64.05 55.92 -13.16
C LEU A 752 -64.28 57.25 -13.91
N GLN A 753 -63.53 57.50 -14.98
CA GLN A 753 -63.71 58.67 -15.85
C GLN A 753 -65.02 58.55 -16.66
N GLN A 754 -65.29 57.35 -17.20
CA GLN A 754 -66.52 57.07 -17.95
C GLN A 754 -67.78 57.10 -17.06
N GLU A 755 -67.67 56.68 -15.81
CA GLU A 755 -68.80 56.79 -14.87
C GLU A 755 -69.06 58.24 -14.43
N LYS A 756 -68.00 59.06 -14.28
CA LYS A 756 -68.12 60.50 -14.02
C LYS A 756 -68.77 61.27 -15.17
N GLU A 757 -68.46 60.92 -16.41
CA GLU A 757 -69.11 61.50 -17.59
C GLU A 757 -70.59 61.11 -17.69
N ARG A 758 -70.95 59.89 -17.25
CA ARG A 758 -72.34 59.44 -17.23
C ARG A 758 -73.18 60.07 -16.10
N LEU A 759 -72.58 60.34 -14.94
CA LEU A 759 -73.25 60.99 -13.79
C LEU A 759 -73.35 62.53 -13.91
N GLN A 760 -72.63 63.14 -14.86
CA GLN A 760 -72.77 64.57 -15.22
C GLN A 760 -73.82 64.81 -16.33
N GLY A 761 -74.49 63.76 -16.82
CA GLY A 761 -75.60 63.83 -17.76
C GLY A 761 -76.92 63.37 -17.14
N LEU A 762 -77.54 64.26 -16.36
CA LEU A 762 -78.99 64.32 -16.16
C LEU A 762 -79.61 65.16 -17.28
#